data_AF-A0A1I0PNF1-F1
#
_entry.id   AF-A0A1I0PNF1-F1
#
_cell.length_a   1.000
_cell.length_b   1.000
_cell.length_c   1.000
_cell.angle_alpha   90.00
_cell.angle_beta   90.00
_cell.angle_gamma   90.00
#
_symmetry.space_group_name_H-M   'P 1'
#
loop_
_entity.id
_entity.type
_entity.pdbx_description
1 polymer ?
#
loop_
_entity_poly.entity_id
_entity_poly.type
_entity_poly.pdbx_seq_one_letter_code
_entity_poly.pdbx_strand_id
1 'polypeptide(L)'
;MRFLAPFLLTAFATASSAQDNPNTILVLDGSGSMWGQIDGVAKITIAQEVVSALMDTIPPEQNIGLTVYGHRERGNCTDIETIVAPGPNTRDAIRDAVNGIKPLGKTPMTDSIIAAAEALRYTEDSATVILVSDGVETCNPDPCAAMRLLEEAAIDFTAHVVGFDVGSDAVALAQMQCIAEETGGQFLTADNAEELGAALQTVAAEPDPVGVTMTFTAVVGEDAALVTSPVLWDINSDAGMFAEDLDGNPLTADLLEGAYVATAYSLEYEQTVNVDFIVIDGGATEVTAVFEEPIPTARLVAPSSAPAGSNVQVGWDGPGHESDFVGIGAVGAEGGNQWQNYTYVRDGNPITLLMPATAGDYVIQYFSNDGARTAIAQTPITLLPVEASITAPAEAPAGAEISVAWTGPDYDSDFIGIGKADAEGGNQWENYTRTSDGSPLMLLVPTEPGDYLIQYFVNQDRTIYATAPIKVVDVKASITAPTEAQSGSEVEVTWTGPGYENDFIGIGKVGANGGNQWENYTRTNEGSPLTLTVPTEPGDYLIQYFINQDREIIATAALTVTDVAASVTAPASAPAGSDITVSWTGPDYENDFIGIGKVGATGGNQWKNYTRTSDGATLTLTVPTEPGDYLIQYFVNQDRTIIASTPFIAEPVKATITAPDTAVAGQTISVTWEGPDYESDFIGIGEAGATGGSQWVNYTRTNEGETLALRVPSLPGDYVIKYFVNQDRSVLAQHPITVSEATGRLIAPATAPAGTDLIVGWDGPDYEGDFIGVGKVGAEGGGRWERYERTNTGNPVTVRLPDEPGDYEVTYFIDQGRVPIATVPLTLE
;
A
#
# COMPACT_ATOMS: atom_id res chain seq x y z
N MET A 1 -4.02 70.82 -11.38
CA MET A 1 -3.69 70.51 -12.78
C MET A 1 -4.81 69.66 -13.34
N ARG A 2 -5.48 70.14 -14.40
CA ARG A 2 -6.56 69.44 -15.11
C ARG A 2 -5.90 68.50 -16.13
N PHE A 3 -6.22 67.21 -16.13
CA PHE A 3 -5.90 66.31 -17.23
C PHE A 3 -7.20 65.75 -17.81
N LEU A 4 -7.42 66.06 -19.09
CA LEU A 4 -8.54 65.63 -19.91
C LEU A 4 -8.32 64.17 -20.35
N ALA A 5 -9.39 63.37 -20.26
CA ALA A 5 -9.53 62.09 -20.94
C ALA A 5 -10.03 62.31 -22.39
N PRO A 6 -9.50 61.62 -23.41
CA PRO A 6 -10.06 61.67 -24.75
C PRO A 6 -11.21 60.68 -24.88
N PHE A 7 -12.36 61.21 -25.30
CA PHE A 7 -13.57 60.50 -25.68
C PHE A 7 -13.37 59.99 -27.12
N LEU A 8 -13.23 58.67 -27.31
CA LEU A 8 -13.19 58.07 -28.65
C LEU A 8 -14.62 57.83 -29.12
N LEU A 9 -15.02 58.53 -30.18
CA LEU A 9 -16.32 58.44 -30.82
C LEU A 9 -16.25 57.41 -31.96
N THR A 10 -16.72 56.20 -31.72
CA THR A 10 -16.81 55.14 -32.75
C THR A 10 -18.04 55.39 -33.62
N ALA A 11 -17.82 55.68 -34.90
CA ALA A 11 -18.87 55.79 -35.90
C ALA A 11 -19.33 54.38 -36.30
N PHE A 12 -20.61 54.06 -36.07
CA PHE A 12 -21.26 52.91 -36.66
C PHE A 12 -21.39 53.14 -38.18
N ALA A 13 -20.58 52.43 -38.97
CA ALA A 13 -20.85 52.24 -40.38
C ALA A 13 -21.92 51.14 -40.48
N THR A 14 -23.12 51.50 -40.90
CA THR A 14 -24.12 50.53 -41.34
C THR A 14 -23.62 49.92 -42.65
N ALA A 15 -23.05 48.72 -42.59
CA ALA A 15 -22.89 47.89 -43.78
C ALA A 15 -24.31 47.51 -44.23
N SER A 16 -24.76 48.09 -45.34
CA SER A 16 -25.90 47.54 -46.06
C SER A 16 -25.41 46.24 -46.66
N SER A 17 -26.01 45.12 -46.26
CA SER A 17 -25.84 43.84 -46.95
C SER A 17 -26.20 44.08 -48.41
N ALA A 18 -25.20 44.02 -49.30
CA ALA A 18 -25.47 43.90 -50.72
C ALA A 18 -25.94 42.46 -50.91
N GLN A 19 -27.24 42.29 -51.04
CA GLN A 19 -27.82 41.05 -51.50
C GLN A 19 -27.31 40.89 -52.95
N ASP A 20 -26.35 39.98 -53.17
CA ASP A 20 -25.82 39.68 -54.50
C ASP A 20 -26.96 39.04 -55.29
N ASN A 21 -27.74 39.86 -56.00
CA ASN A 21 -28.78 39.38 -56.89
C ASN A 21 -28.08 38.81 -58.13
N PRO A 22 -28.27 37.53 -58.47
CA PRO A 22 -27.55 36.92 -59.58
C PRO A 22 -27.86 37.66 -60.88
N ASN A 23 -26.82 37.93 -61.66
CA ASN A 23 -26.95 38.67 -62.91
C ASN A 23 -27.32 37.68 -64.03
N THR A 24 -28.48 37.88 -64.64
CA THR A 24 -28.97 37.02 -65.73
C THR A 24 -29.03 37.78 -67.05
N ILE A 25 -28.58 37.19 -68.16
CA ILE A 25 -28.87 37.70 -69.50
C ILE A 25 -29.66 36.66 -70.30
N LEU A 26 -30.81 37.09 -70.83
CA LEU A 26 -31.52 36.36 -71.86
C LEU A 26 -30.85 36.64 -73.21
N VAL A 27 -30.37 35.60 -73.88
CA VAL A 27 -29.84 35.64 -75.25
C VAL A 27 -30.92 35.14 -76.20
N LEU A 28 -31.39 36.00 -77.09
CA LEU A 28 -32.50 35.68 -78.01
C LEU A 28 -32.04 35.64 -79.46
N ASP A 29 -32.42 34.56 -80.15
CA ASP A 29 -32.18 34.38 -81.58
C ASP A 29 -33.02 35.35 -82.44
N GLY A 30 -32.34 36.20 -83.21
CA GLY A 30 -32.90 37.07 -84.23
C GLY A 30 -32.44 36.69 -85.65
N SER A 31 -31.95 35.49 -85.88
CA SER A 31 -31.46 35.02 -87.19
C SER A 31 -32.60 34.77 -88.19
N GLY A 32 -32.27 34.75 -89.48
CA GLY A 32 -33.29 34.68 -90.54
C GLY A 32 -34.23 33.46 -90.47
N SER A 33 -33.86 32.35 -89.80
CA SER A 33 -34.72 31.17 -89.58
C SER A 33 -35.94 31.47 -88.72
N MET A 34 -35.87 32.49 -87.86
CA MET A 34 -36.97 32.91 -86.98
C MET A 34 -38.19 33.50 -87.72
N TRP A 35 -38.10 33.69 -89.05
CA TRP A 35 -39.26 33.93 -89.92
C TRP A 35 -40.05 32.66 -90.28
N GLY A 36 -39.53 31.47 -89.94
CA GLY A 36 -40.26 30.21 -90.01
C GLY A 36 -41.57 30.28 -89.22
N GLN A 37 -42.51 29.40 -89.56
CA GLN A 37 -43.85 29.45 -88.97
C GLN A 37 -44.18 28.15 -88.22
N ILE A 38 -44.73 28.31 -87.01
CA ILE A 38 -45.36 27.25 -86.22
C ILE A 38 -46.85 27.57 -86.20
N ASP A 39 -47.69 26.64 -86.64
CA ASP A 39 -49.16 26.81 -86.72
C ASP A 39 -49.62 28.12 -87.41
N GLY A 40 -48.84 28.59 -88.39
CA GLY A 40 -49.13 29.78 -89.20
C GLY A 40 -48.68 31.11 -88.59
N VAL A 41 -48.06 31.11 -87.41
CA VAL A 41 -47.47 32.28 -86.75
C VAL A 41 -45.94 32.24 -86.87
N ALA A 42 -45.29 33.38 -87.11
CA ALA A 42 -43.83 33.42 -87.19
C ALA A 42 -43.19 33.11 -85.83
N LYS A 43 -42.10 32.33 -85.81
CA LYS A 43 -41.37 31.94 -84.58
C LYS A 43 -40.96 33.16 -83.75
N ILE A 44 -40.46 34.21 -84.40
CA ILE A 44 -40.10 35.46 -83.70
C ILE A 44 -41.30 36.09 -82.98
N THR A 45 -42.50 36.03 -83.56
CA THR A 45 -43.71 36.57 -82.92
C THR A 45 -44.05 35.77 -81.66
N ILE A 46 -43.89 34.44 -81.70
CA ILE A 46 -44.10 33.58 -80.53
C ILE A 46 -43.07 33.89 -79.45
N ALA A 47 -41.78 33.96 -79.82
CA ALA A 47 -40.72 34.28 -78.87
C ALA A 47 -40.92 35.68 -78.22
N GLN A 48 -41.37 36.67 -79.00
CA GLN A 48 -41.69 38.01 -78.51
C GLN A 48 -42.82 38.00 -77.46
N GLU A 49 -43.90 37.25 -77.72
CA GLU A 49 -45.02 37.12 -76.79
C GLU A 49 -44.61 36.38 -75.50
N VAL A 50 -43.89 35.28 -75.63
CA VAL A 50 -43.49 34.46 -74.47
C VAL A 50 -42.48 35.19 -73.59
N VAL A 51 -41.46 35.83 -74.17
CA VAL A 51 -40.48 36.61 -73.40
C VAL A 51 -41.16 37.81 -72.73
N SER A 52 -42.11 38.46 -73.41
CA SER A 52 -42.92 39.51 -72.79
C SER A 52 -43.67 38.99 -71.57
N ALA A 53 -44.30 37.82 -71.65
CA ALA A 53 -44.99 37.21 -70.52
C ALA A 53 -44.04 36.79 -69.38
N LEU A 54 -42.84 36.30 -69.70
CA LEU A 54 -41.81 35.99 -68.69
C LEU A 54 -41.41 37.23 -67.89
N MET A 55 -41.33 38.41 -68.53
CA MET A 55 -41.03 39.65 -67.81
C MET A 55 -42.10 40.03 -66.78
N ASP A 56 -43.33 39.51 -66.88
CA ASP A 56 -44.37 39.71 -65.86
C ASP A 56 -44.13 38.89 -64.59
N THR A 57 -43.38 37.78 -64.68
CA THR A 57 -43.14 36.87 -63.54
C THR A 57 -41.85 37.16 -62.79
N ILE A 58 -40.87 37.78 -63.46
CA ILE A 58 -39.56 38.12 -62.85
C ILE A 58 -39.71 39.27 -61.84
N PRO A 59 -39.17 39.21 -60.62
CA PRO A 59 -39.20 40.30 -59.65
C PRO A 59 -38.49 41.59 -60.16
N PRO A 60 -38.92 42.80 -59.73
CA PRO A 60 -38.30 44.08 -60.15
C PRO A 60 -36.83 44.19 -59.81
N GLU A 61 -36.43 43.60 -58.69
CA GLU A 61 -35.08 43.74 -58.14
C GLU A 61 -34.09 42.74 -58.75
N GLN A 62 -34.56 41.77 -59.54
CA GLN A 62 -33.69 40.80 -60.20
C GLN A 62 -32.95 41.46 -61.36
N ASN A 63 -31.64 41.27 -61.40
CA ASN A 63 -30.78 41.83 -62.43
C ASN A 63 -30.92 41.02 -63.72
N ILE A 64 -31.68 41.54 -64.68
CA ILE A 64 -31.86 40.87 -65.99
C ILE A 64 -31.46 41.79 -67.14
N GLY A 65 -30.76 41.24 -68.12
CA GLY A 65 -30.39 41.90 -69.37
C GLY A 65 -30.86 41.12 -70.60
N LEU A 66 -30.68 41.72 -71.78
CA LEU A 66 -31.05 41.14 -73.06
C LEU A 66 -29.92 41.31 -74.07
N THR A 67 -29.46 40.18 -74.62
CA THR A 67 -28.57 40.13 -75.77
C THR A 67 -29.30 39.48 -76.95
N VAL A 68 -29.13 40.03 -78.15
CA VAL A 68 -29.77 39.53 -79.36
C VAL A 68 -28.73 39.38 -80.45
N TYR A 69 -28.78 38.26 -81.18
CA TYR A 69 -27.91 38.05 -82.34
C TYR A 69 -28.69 37.98 -83.65
N GLY A 70 -28.01 38.30 -84.75
CA GLY A 70 -28.50 38.11 -86.12
C GLY A 70 -29.63 39.05 -86.55
N HIS A 71 -29.94 40.13 -85.83
CA HIS A 71 -31.14 40.94 -86.09
C HIS A 71 -30.93 42.20 -86.96
N ARG A 72 -29.69 42.53 -87.39
CA ARG A 72 -29.38 43.80 -88.07
C ARG A 72 -28.68 43.65 -89.41
N GLU A 73 -27.75 42.70 -89.54
CA GLU A 73 -26.90 42.55 -90.72
C GLU A 73 -26.96 41.15 -91.31
N ARG A 74 -27.27 41.06 -92.61
CA ARG A 74 -27.35 39.79 -93.32
C ARG A 74 -25.96 39.18 -93.51
N GLY A 75 -25.74 37.97 -93.01
CA GLY A 75 -24.53 37.18 -93.26
C GLY A 75 -23.35 37.47 -92.32
N ASN A 76 -23.50 38.39 -91.36
CA ASN A 76 -22.44 38.78 -90.43
C ASN A 76 -22.47 37.91 -89.16
N CYS A 77 -21.35 37.28 -88.81
CA CYS A 77 -21.20 36.46 -87.59
C CYS A 77 -20.91 37.29 -86.33
N THR A 78 -20.54 38.57 -86.47
CA THR A 78 -20.31 39.47 -85.33
C THR A 78 -21.55 40.32 -85.02
N ASP A 79 -22.71 40.00 -85.61
CA ASP A 79 -23.96 40.73 -85.36
C ASP A 79 -24.58 40.27 -84.04
N ILE A 80 -23.98 40.69 -82.93
CA ILE A 80 -24.40 40.45 -81.56
C ILE A 80 -24.51 41.80 -80.87
N GLU A 81 -25.58 42.03 -80.13
CA GLU A 81 -25.81 43.28 -79.40
C GLU A 81 -26.50 43.01 -78.06
N THR A 82 -25.88 43.48 -76.98
CA THR A 82 -26.54 43.62 -75.69
C THR A 82 -27.38 44.88 -75.70
N ILE A 83 -28.66 44.73 -76.02
CA ILE A 83 -29.60 45.86 -76.16
C ILE A 83 -29.94 46.44 -74.78
N VAL A 84 -30.03 45.57 -73.78
CA VAL A 84 -30.29 45.96 -72.39
C VAL A 84 -29.21 45.33 -71.51
N ALA A 85 -28.42 46.18 -70.86
CA ALA A 85 -27.44 45.74 -69.87
C ALA A 85 -28.15 45.13 -68.65
N PRO A 86 -27.57 44.10 -68.01
CA PRO A 86 -28.14 43.48 -66.84
C PRO A 86 -28.22 44.48 -65.68
N GLY A 87 -29.37 44.51 -64.99
CA GLY A 87 -29.59 45.39 -63.85
C GLY A 87 -31.04 45.33 -63.36
N PRO A 88 -31.35 45.97 -62.22
CA PRO A 88 -32.68 45.93 -61.65
C PRO A 88 -33.63 46.82 -62.47
N ASN A 89 -34.92 46.50 -62.44
CA ASN A 89 -36.00 47.26 -63.09
C ASN A 89 -35.87 47.41 -64.61
N THR A 90 -35.22 46.46 -65.29
CA THR A 90 -35.00 46.45 -66.76
C THR A 90 -36.13 45.81 -67.56
N ARG A 91 -37.12 45.19 -66.90
CA ARG A 91 -38.18 44.37 -67.49
C ARG A 91 -38.94 45.05 -68.64
N ASP A 92 -39.33 46.32 -68.45
CA ASP A 92 -40.04 47.09 -69.47
C ASP A 92 -39.15 47.41 -70.69
N ALA A 93 -37.87 47.75 -70.44
CA ALA A 93 -36.90 48.01 -71.50
C ALA A 93 -36.61 46.77 -72.35
N ILE A 94 -36.53 45.59 -71.71
CA ILE A 94 -36.38 44.31 -72.41
C ILE A 94 -37.62 44.02 -73.25
N ARG A 95 -38.82 44.23 -72.72
CA ARG A 95 -40.08 44.03 -73.46
C ARG A 95 -40.14 44.89 -74.72
N ASP A 96 -39.80 46.17 -74.61
CA ASP A 96 -39.78 47.10 -75.74
C ASP A 96 -38.71 46.69 -76.78
N ALA A 97 -37.52 46.29 -76.32
CA ALA A 97 -36.43 45.83 -77.18
C ALA A 97 -36.82 44.57 -77.97
N VAL A 98 -37.37 43.55 -77.29
CA VAL A 98 -37.76 42.27 -77.90
C VAL A 98 -38.82 42.47 -78.99
N ASN A 99 -39.85 43.27 -78.72
CA ASN A 99 -40.93 43.57 -79.69
C ASN A 99 -40.43 44.33 -80.94
N GLY A 100 -39.27 44.97 -80.87
CA GLY A 100 -38.63 45.67 -81.99
C GLY A 100 -37.81 44.78 -82.91
N ILE A 101 -37.49 43.54 -82.51
CA ILE A 101 -36.59 42.65 -83.23
C ILE A 101 -37.16 42.23 -84.59
N LYS A 102 -36.32 42.28 -85.62
CA LYS A 102 -36.63 41.83 -86.98
C LYS A 102 -35.59 40.83 -87.46
N PRO A 103 -35.94 39.57 -87.72
CA PRO A 103 -34.93 38.58 -88.06
C PRO A 103 -34.26 38.80 -89.42
N LEU A 104 -32.94 38.60 -89.53
CA LEU A 104 -32.20 38.89 -90.78
C LEU A 104 -30.94 38.04 -91.06
N GLY A 105 -30.11 37.83 -90.04
CA GLY A 105 -28.71 37.44 -90.11
C GLY A 105 -28.43 35.97 -89.84
N LYS A 106 -27.20 35.67 -89.40
CA LYS A 106 -26.70 34.32 -89.05
C LYS A 106 -26.92 34.01 -87.56
N THR A 107 -26.54 32.80 -87.15
CA THR A 107 -26.75 32.23 -85.80
C THR A 107 -25.40 32.02 -85.07
N PRO A 108 -24.74 33.08 -84.56
CA PRO A 108 -23.50 32.99 -83.76
C PRO A 108 -23.81 32.72 -82.27
N MET A 109 -24.37 31.56 -81.94
CA MET A 109 -24.78 31.20 -80.57
C MET A 109 -23.61 31.29 -79.58
N THR A 110 -22.46 30.71 -79.96
CA THR A 110 -21.27 30.61 -79.09
C THR A 110 -20.76 31.99 -78.68
N ASP A 111 -20.54 32.85 -79.66
CA ASP A 111 -20.01 34.21 -79.42
C ASP A 111 -21.07 35.09 -78.71
N SER A 112 -22.37 34.79 -78.89
CA SER A 112 -23.44 35.51 -78.20
C SER A 112 -23.50 35.19 -76.71
N ILE A 113 -23.22 33.93 -76.33
CA ILE A 113 -23.11 33.52 -74.92
C ILE A 113 -21.87 34.17 -74.30
N ILE A 114 -20.73 34.17 -75.00
CA ILE A 114 -19.51 34.83 -74.52
C ILE A 114 -19.74 36.33 -74.31
N ALA A 115 -20.38 37.02 -75.27
CA ALA A 115 -20.70 38.43 -75.13
C ALA A 115 -21.65 38.71 -73.94
N ALA A 116 -22.62 37.82 -73.72
CA ALA A 116 -23.49 37.91 -72.56
C ALA A 116 -22.71 37.68 -71.24
N ALA A 117 -21.84 36.68 -71.18
CA ALA A 117 -20.98 36.40 -70.03
C ALA A 117 -20.06 37.60 -69.72
N GLU A 118 -19.45 38.21 -70.73
CA GLU A 118 -18.64 39.42 -70.59
C GLU A 118 -19.46 40.60 -70.04
N ALA A 119 -20.68 40.80 -70.55
CA ALA A 119 -21.57 41.85 -70.05
C ALA A 119 -22.01 41.60 -68.59
N LEU A 120 -22.03 40.34 -68.17
CA LEU A 120 -22.28 39.90 -66.80
C LEU A 120 -21.04 39.96 -65.90
N ARG A 121 -19.86 40.29 -66.44
CA ARG A 121 -18.57 40.25 -65.73
C ARG A 121 -18.31 38.88 -65.09
N TYR A 122 -18.53 37.80 -65.85
CA TYR A 122 -18.46 36.39 -65.39
C TYR A 122 -17.18 35.95 -64.65
N THR A 123 -16.09 36.73 -64.73
CA THR A 123 -14.82 36.49 -64.00
C THR A 123 -14.77 37.14 -62.62
N GLU A 124 -15.76 37.98 -62.30
CA GLU A 124 -15.84 38.79 -61.07
C GLU A 124 -17.16 38.54 -60.34
N ASP A 125 -18.26 38.27 -61.06
CA ASP A 125 -19.60 38.05 -60.52
C ASP A 125 -20.17 36.71 -61.05
N SER A 126 -21.10 36.07 -60.32
CA SER A 126 -21.84 34.90 -60.85
C SER A 126 -22.75 35.32 -62.00
N ALA A 127 -22.81 34.49 -63.05
CA ALA A 127 -23.35 34.90 -64.34
C ALA A 127 -24.20 33.80 -64.96
N THR A 128 -25.51 34.06 -65.08
CA THR A 128 -26.45 33.13 -65.70
C THR A 128 -26.85 33.62 -67.08
N VAL A 129 -26.73 32.76 -68.08
CA VAL A 129 -27.19 33.02 -69.44
C VAL A 129 -28.33 32.08 -69.78
N ILE A 130 -29.41 32.60 -70.35
CA ILE A 130 -30.51 31.80 -70.89
C ILE A 130 -30.53 32.01 -72.39
N LEU A 131 -30.12 31.02 -73.17
CA LEU A 131 -30.14 31.07 -74.64
C LEU A 131 -31.46 30.49 -75.17
N VAL A 132 -32.14 31.22 -76.06
CA VAL A 132 -33.27 30.74 -76.85
C VAL A 132 -32.91 30.77 -78.32
N SER A 133 -32.85 29.59 -78.97
CA SER A 133 -32.41 29.46 -80.37
C SER A 133 -33.23 28.43 -81.15
N ASP A 134 -33.45 28.69 -82.44
CA ASP A 134 -34.22 27.82 -83.35
C ASP A 134 -33.37 27.05 -84.37
N GLY A 135 -32.05 27.17 -84.30
CA GLY A 135 -31.17 26.67 -85.36
C GLY A 135 -29.75 26.26 -84.94
N VAL A 136 -29.06 25.61 -85.88
CA VAL A 136 -27.67 25.15 -85.75
C VAL A 136 -26.71 26.35 -85.68
N GLU A 137 -25.61 26.23 -84.93
CA GLU A 137 -24.52 27.21 -84.94
C GLU A 137 -23.90 27.29 -86.35
N THR A 138 -23.85 28.49 -86.93
CA THR A 138 -23.36 28.68 -88.32
C THR A 138 -22.08 29.50 -88.44
N CYS A 139 -21.51 29.94 -87.31
CA CYS A 139 -20.37 30.84 -87.25
C CYS A 139 -19.16 30.23 -86.52
N ASN A 140 -19.39 29.44 -85.47
CA ASN A 140 -18.32 28.75 -84.74
C ASN A 140 -18.31 27.22 -85.03
N PRO A 141 -17.15 26.61 -85.37
CA PRO A 141 -17.07 25.18 -85.66
C PRO A 141 -17.18 24.25 -84.43
N ASP A 142 -16.97 24.73 -83.19
CA ASP A 142 -17.02 23.90 -81.97
C ASP A 142 -17.56 24.69 -80.74
N PRO A 143 -18.90 24.74 -80.55
CA PRO A 143 -19.52 25.45 -79.43
C PRO A 143 -19.16 24.87 -78.06
N CYS A 144 -19.04 23.55 -77.97
CA CYS A 144 -18.75 22.82 -76.73
C CYS A 144 -17.40 23.20 -76.15
N ALA A 145 -16.36 23.21 -77.00
CA ALA A 145 -15.02 23.55 -76.56
C ALA A 145 -14.94 25.00 -76.05
N ALA A 146 -15.69 25.91 -76.67
CA ALA A 146 -15.76 27.30 -76.23
C ALA A 146 -16.45 27.44 -74.87
N MET A 147 -17.56 26.71 -74.63
CA MET A 147 -18.27 26.75 -73.35
C MET A 147 -17.45 26.17 -72.21
N ARG A 148 -16.72 25.06 -72.43
CA ARG A 148 -15.83 24.51 -71.41
C ARG A 148 -14.73 25.50 -71.00
N LEU A 149 -14.14 26.20 -71.97
CA LEU A 149 -13.14 27.24 -71.68
C LEU A 149 -13.73 28.47 -70.98
N LEU A 150 -15.00 28.79 -71.28
CA LEU A 150 -15.70 29.89 -70.63
C LEU A 150 -16.00 29.54 -69.17
N GLU A 151 -16.47 28.33 -68.90
CA GLU A 151 -16.73 27.79 -67.56
C GLU A 151 -15.45 27.73 -66.71
N GLU A 152 -14.35 27.20 -67.26
CA GLU A 152 -13.05 27.16 -66.56
C GLU A 152 -12.51 28.54 -66.17
N ALA A 153 -12.91 29.59 -66.89
CA ALA A 153 -12.46 30.96 -66.63
C ALA A 153 -13.41 31.75 -65.70
N ALA A 154 -14.61 31.25 -65.44
CA ALA A 154 -15.64 31.92 -64.64
C ALA A 154 -15.47 31.68 -63.13
N ILE A 155 -16.08 32.53 -62.30
CA ILE A 155 -16.24 32.26 -60.86
C ILE A 155 -17.41 31.29 -60.61
N ASP A 156 -18.53 31.50 -61.30
CA ASP A 156 -19.73 30.66 -61.27
C ASP A 156 -20.62 31.04 -62.48
N PHE A 157 -20.45 30.33 -63.61
CA PHE A 157 -21.16 30.61 -64.85
C PHE A 157 -22.12 29.47 -65.16
N THR A 158 -23.30 29.80 -65.69
CA THR A 158 -24.25 28.77 -66.10
C THR A 158 -24.99 29.22 -67.34
N ALA A 159 -24.96 28.42 -68.40
CA ALA A 159 -25.74 28.66 -69.61
C ALA A 159 -26.90 27.66 -69.73
N HIS A 160 -28.11 28.10 -69.42
CA HIS A 160 -29.32 27.36 -69.79
C HIS A 160 -29.61 27.54 -71.28
N VAL A 161 -30.05 26.47 -71.95
CA VAL A 161 -30.34 26.51 -73.39
C VAL A 161 -31.74 25.96 -73.67
N VAL A 162 -32.55 26.75 -74.38
CA VAL A 162 -33.88 26.38 -74.83
C VAL A 162 -33.90 26.32 -76.36
N GLY A 163 -33.97 25.11 -76.90
CA GLY A 163 -34.12 24.87 -78.33
C GLY A 163 -35.57 25.04 -78.77
N PHE A 164 -35.88 26.08 -79.57
CA PHE A 164 -37.23 26.43 -79.99
C PHE A 164 -37.55 25.97 -81.42
N ASP A 165 -38.49 25.03 -81.58
CA ASP A 165 -38.85 24.38 -82.86
C ASP A 165 -37.62 23.91 -83.66
N VAL A 166 -36.73 23.22 -82.95
CA VAL A 166 -35.51 22.59 -83.48
C VAL A 166 -35.81 21.21 -84.10
N GLY A 167 -36.96 20.62 -83.77
CA GLY A 167 -37.41 19.34 -84.29
C GLY A 167 -36.42 18.20 -84.02
N SER A 168 -36.20 17.33 -85.02
CA SER A 168 -35.27 16.20 -84.93
C SER A 168 -33.88 16.47 -85.54
N ASP A 169 -33.47 17.75 -85.64
CA ASP A 169 -32.12 18.10 -86.08
C ASP A 169 -31.09 17.68 -85.02
N ALA A 170 -30.50 16.51 -85.23
CA ALA A 170 -29.54 15.93 -84.30
C ALA A 170 -28.27 16.79 -84.12
N VAL A 171 -27.92 17.65 -85.08
CA VAL A 171 -26.74 18.52 -84.97
C VAL A 171 -27.06 19.71 -84.08
N ALA A 172 -28.21 20.36 -84.28
CA ALA A 172 -28.66 21.46 -83.43
C ALA A 172 -28.86 21.02 -81.98
N LEU A 173 -29.57 19.90 -81.76
CA LEU A 173 -29.83 19.35 -80.43
C LEU A 173 -28.52 19.01 -79.70
N ALA A 174 -27.58 18.35 -80.37
CA ALA A 174 -26.30 18.00 -79.75
C ALA A 174 -25.46 19.23 -79.39
N GLN A 175 -25.42 20.26 -80.25
CA GLN A 175 -24.71 21.50 -79.96
C GLN A 175 -25.32 22.24 -78.76
N MET A 176 -26.65 22.40 -78.75
CA MET A 176 -27.36 23.11 -77.69
C MET A 176 -27.31 22.37 -76.35
N GLN A 177 -27.49 21.04 -76.36
CA GLN A 177 -27.36 20.22 -75.16
C GLN A 177 -25.94 20.32 -74.58
N CYS A 178 -24.94 20.23 -75.44
CA CYS A 178 -23.55 20.33 -75.01
C CYS A 178 -23.21 21.68 -74.40
N ILE A 179 -23.71 22.79 -74.97
CA ILE A 179 -23.53 24.13 -74.39
C ILE A 179 -24.03 24.17 -72.94
N ALA A 180 -25.22 23.61 -72.69
CA ALA A 180 -25.78 23.56 -71.34
C ALA A 180 -24.98 22.64 -70.42
N GLU A 181 -24.65 21.42 -70.86
CA GLU A 181 -23.92 20.44 -70.05
C GLU A 181 -22.51 20.92 -69.66
N GLU A 182 -21.78 21.57 -70.56
CA GLU A 182 -20.41 22.06 -70.28
C GLU A 182 -20.37 23.24 -69.30
N THR A 183 -21.52 23.85 -68.99
CA THR A 183 -21.66 24.99 -68.06
C THR A 183 -22.58 24.68 -66.88
N GLY A 184 -22.90 23.39 -66.66
CA GLY A 184 -23.82 22.97 -65.59
C GLY A 184 -25.28 23.42 -65.76
N GLY A 185 -25.63 24.00 -66.91
CA GLY A 185 -26.96 24.48 -67.23
C GLY A 185 -27.93 23.38 -67.65
N GLN A 186 -29.19 23.78 -67.81
CA GLN A 186 -30.27 22.90 -68.27
C GLN A 186 -30.52 23.08 -69.76
N PHE A 187 -30.66 21.96 -70.47
CA PHE A 187 -31.12 21.95 -71.87
C PHE A 187 -32.58 21.50 -71.94
N LEU A 188 -33.44 22.37 -72.47
CA LEU A 188 -34.85 22.10 -72.70
C LEU A 188 -35.21 22.35 -74.16
N THR A 189 -36.24 21.67 -74.66
CA THR A 189 -36.78 21.89 -76.01
C THR A 189 -38.22 22.36 -75.92
N ALA A 190 -38.65 23.19 -76.86
CA ALA A 190 -40.02 23.67 -76.95
C ALA A 190 -40.49 23.69 -78.41
N ASP A 191 -41.61 23.03 -78.70
CA ASP A 191 -42.16 22.95 -80.07
C ASP A 191 -43.24 24.00 -80.34
N ASN A 192 -43.72 24.70 -79.30
CA ASN A 192 -44.77 25.72 -79.40
C ASN A 192 -44.67 26.78 -78.29
N ALA A 193 -45.58 27.76 -78.30
CA ALA A 193 -45.57 28.89 -77.36
C ALA A 193 -45.73 28.49 -75.88
N GLU A 194 -46.58 27.50 -75.58
CA GLU A 194 -46.84 27.06 -74.21
C GLU A 194 -45.61 26.37 -73.62
N GLU A 195 -44.99 25.47 -74.39
CA GLU A 195 -43.76 24.78 -74.00
C GLU A 195 -42.58 25.75 -73.86
N LEU A 196 -42.47 26.75 -74.74
CA LEU A 196 -41.42 27.76 -74.63
C LEU A 196 -41.57 28.56 -73.34
N GLY A 197 -42.79 28.90 -72.96
CA GLY A 197 -43.08 29.59 -71.69
C GLY A 197 -42.75 28.75 -70.46
N ALA A 198 -43.12 27.47 -70.46
CA ALA A 198 -42.82 26.55 -69.36
C ALA A 198 -41.30 26.27 -69.23
N ALA A 199 -40.61 26.10 -70.35
CA ALA A 199 -39.17 25.90 -70.38
C ALA A 199 -38.44 27.13 -69.81
N LEU A 200 -38.83 28.34 -70.24
CA LEU A 200 -38.26 29.59 -69.74
C LEU A 200 -38.54 29.83 -68.26
N GLN A 201 -39.72 29.47 -67.75
CA GLN A 201 -40.02 29.56 -66.30
C GLN A 201 -39.17 28.57 -65.48
N THR A 202 -38.93 27.37 -66.00
CA THR A 202 -38.17 26.33 -65.31
C THR A 202 -36.70 26.73 -65.15
N VAL A 203 -36.08 27.25 -66.21
CA VAL A 203 -34.67 27.68 -66.16
C VAL A 203 -34.47 29.06 -65.54
N ALA A 204 -35.55 29.80 -65.28
CA ALA A 204 -35.50 31.08 -64.56
C ALA A 204 -35.76 30.95 -63.04
N ALA A 205 -36.07 29.75 -62.53
CA ALA A 205 -36.31 29.50 -61.11
C ALA A 205 -35.04 29.03 -60.38
N GLU A 206 -34.69 29.67 -59.26
CA GLU A 206 -33.49 29.34 -58.44
C GLU A 206 -33.71 28.06 -57.58
N PRO A 207 -32.66 27.27 -57.28
CA PRO A 207 -32.72 26.22 -56.26
C PRO A 207 -32.67 26.80 -54.83
N ASP A 208 -33.45 26.23 -53.89
CA ASP A 208 -33.42 26.62 -52.47
C ASP A 208 -32.07 26.26 -51.81
N PRO A 209 -31.55 27.09 -50.89
CA PRO A 209 -30.28 26.81 -50.22
C PRO A 209 -30.39 25.65 -49.21
N VAL A 210 -29.39 24.76 -49.20
CA VAL A 210 -29.32 23.58 -48.32
C VAL A 210 -28.70 23.97 -46.97
N GLY A 211 -29.35 23.58 -45.87
CA GLY A 211 -28.78 23.72 -44.51
C GLY A 211 -27.96 22.50 -44.11
N VAL A 212 -26.82 22.72 -43.44
CA VAL A 212 -25.92 21.73 -42.86
C VAL A 212 -26.04 21.75 -41.33
N THR A 213 -26.33 20.60 -40.72
CA THR A 213 -26.41 20.48 -39.26
C THR A 213 -25.01 20.49 -38.63
N MET A 214 -24.74 21.48 -37.79
CA MET A 214 -23.49 21.65 -37.03
C MET A 214 -23.69 21.27 -35.55
N THR A 215 -22.66 20.68 -34.94
CA THR A 215 -22.60 20.37 -33.51
C THR A 215 -21.51 21.19 -32.82
N PHE A 216 -21.88 21.92 -31.77
CA PHE A 216 -21.01 22.78 -30.96
C PHE A 216 -20.75 22.11 -29.61
N THR A 217 -19.48 21.94 -29.26
CA THR A 217 -19.06 21.30 -28.02
C THR A 217 -18.09 22.19 -27.25
N ALA A 218 -18.33 22.37 -25.96
CA ALA A 218 -17.46 23.08 -25.05
C ALA A 218 -16.73 22.08 -24.15
N VAL A 219 -15.41 22.21 -24.10
CA VAL A 219 -14.52 21.38 -23.28
C VAL A 219 -13.59 22.23 -22.43
N VAL A 220 -13.00 21.66 -21.39
CA VAL A 220 -12.05 22.32 -20.49
C VAL A 220 -10.73 21.55 -20.44
N GLY A 221 -9.62 22.29 -20.37
CA GLY A 221 -8.27 21.75 -20.20
C GLY A 221 -7.72 21.01 -21.44
N GLU A 222 -6.48 20.53 -21.33
CA GLU A 222 -5.79 19.84 -22.44
C GLU A 222 -6.41 18.48 -22.78
N ASP A 223 -7.04 17.83 -21.81
CA ASP A 223 -7.71 16.52 -21.97
C ASP A 223 -9.10 16.62 -22.64
N ALA A 224 -9.54 17.83 -23.00
CA ALA A 224 -10.83 18.12 -23.62
C ALA A 224 -12.02 17.52 -22.85
N ALA A 225 -12.03 17.67 -21.52
CA ALA A 225 -13.14 17.19 -20.68
C ALA A 225 -14.40 18.02 -20.94
N LEU A 226 -15.57 17.37 -21.09
CA LEU A 226 -16.82 18.07 -21.38
C LEU A 226 -17.20 19.03 -20.24
N VAL A 227 -17.49 20.30 -20.57
CA VAL A 227 -18.05 21.25 -19.59
C VAL A 227 -19.47 20.82 -19.23
N THR A 228 -19.70 20.46 -17.96
CA THR A 228 -20.99 19.91 -17.51
C THR A 228 -22.00 20.98 -17.08
N SER A 229 -21.54 22.21 -16.84
CA SER A 229 -22.39 23.37 -16.59
C SER A 229 -22.96 23.95 -17.90
N PRO A 230 -24.08 24.71 -17.85
CA PRO A 230 -24.65 25.33 -19.05
C PRO A 230 -23.66 26.28 -19.73
N VAL A 231 -23.47 26.10 -21.03
CA VAL A 231 -22.70 27.00 -21.90
C VAL A 231 -23.67 27.74 -22.80
N LEU A 232 -23.49 29.06 -22.87
CA LEU A 232 -24.24 29.94 -23.77
C LEU A 232 -23.46 30.13 -25.06
N TRP A 233 -24.12 29.95 -26.21
CA TRP A 233 -23.53 30.08 -27.53
C TRP A 233 -24.19 31.18 -28.35
N ASP A 234 -23.36 32.07 -28.89
CA ASP A 234 -23.74 33.04 -29.92
C ASP A 234 -23.07 32.66 -31.24
N ILE A 235 -23.84 32.50 -32.30
CA ILE A 235 -23.35 32.14 -33.63
C ILE A 235 -23.59 33.33 -34.55
N ASN A 236 -22.51 33.88 -35.08
CA ASN A 236 -22.52 35.03 -36.00
C ASN A 236 -22.02 34.61 -37.37
N SER A 237 -22.58 35.16 -38.44
CA SER A 237 -22.02 35.07 -39.79
C SER A 237 -21.53 36.43 -40.27
N ASP A 238 -20.79 36.46 -41.38
CA ASP A 238 -20.36 37.71 -42.02
C ASP A 238 -21.55 38.59 -42.47
N ALA A 239 -22.73 38.00 -42.65
CA ALA A 239 -23.97 38.70 -43.03
C ALA A 239 -24.74 39.26 -41.82
N GLY A 240 -24.35 38.92 -40.59
CA GLY A 240 -24.99 39.36 -39.36
C GLY A 240 -25.17 38.24 -38.33
N MET A 241 -25.82 38.57 -37.21
CA MET A 241 -26.08 37.62 -36.14
C MET A 241 -27.05 36.53 -36.61
N PHE A 242 -26.65 35.27 -36.47
CA PHE A 242 -27.47 34.12 -36.85
C PHE A 242 -28.32 33.64 -35.68
N ALA A 243 -27.70 33.40 -34.52
CA ALA A 243 -28.39 33.00 -33.30
C ALA A 243 -27.65 33.52 -32.06
N GLU A 244 -28.39 33.87 -31.02
CA GLU A 244 -27.89 34.43 -29.76
C GLU A 244 -28.51 33.68 -28.59
N ASP A 245 -27.78 33.58 -27.48
CA ASP A 245 -28.23 32.99 -26.21
C ASP A 245 -28.68 31.52 -26.31
N LEU A 246 -28.05 30.72 -27.18
CA LEU A 246 -28.36 29.29 -27.27
C LEU A 246 -27.75 28.52 -26.10
N ASP A 247 -28.57 27.78 -25.35
CA ASP A 247 -28.13 26.98 -24.21
C ASP A 247 -27.92 25.51 -24.59
N GLY A 248 -26.73 24.98 -24.30
CA GLY A 248 -26.47 23.55 -24.49
C GLY A 248 -25.00 23.19 -24.61
N ASN A 249 -24.67 21.94 -24.24
CA ASN A 249 -23.35 21.37 -24.48
C ASN A 249 -23.40 19.81 -24.48
N PRO A 250 -23.34 19.13 -25.63
CA PRO A 250 -23.27 19.68 -26.99
C PRO A 250 -24.57 20.38 -27.44
N LEU A 251 -24.45 21.38 -28.32
CA LEU A 251 -25.54 22.11 -28.96
C LEU A 251 -25.57 21.78 -30.46
N THR A 252 -26.74 21.64 -31.08
CA THR A 252 -26.86 21.41 -32.53
C THR A 252 -27.64 22.53 -33.21
N ALA A 253 -27.17 23.04 -34.35
CA ALA A 253 -27.86 24.06 -35.15
C ALA A 253 -27.66 23.85 -36.66
N ASP A 254 -28.71 24.11 -37.45
CA ASP A 254 -28.65 24.03 -38.92
C ASP A 254 -28.20 25.37 -39.50
N LEU A 255 -27.06 25.38 -40.21
CA LEU A 255 -26.46 26.57 -40.79
C LEU A 255 -26.40 26.45 -42.32
N LEU A 256 -26.54 27.57 -43.03
CA LEU A 256 -26.28 27.61 -44.46
C LEU A 256 -24.77 27.58 -44.72
N GLU A 257 -24.37 27.30 -45.95
CA GLU A 257 -22.95 27.38 -46.32
C GLU A 257 -22.43 28.82 -46.15
N GLY A 258 -21.26 28.96 -45.54
CA GLY A 258 -20.68 30.28 -45.23
C GLY A 258 -19.64 30.26 -44.11
N ALA A 259 -19.04 31.43 -43.85
CA ALA A 259 -18.11 31.64 -42.74
C ALA A 259 -18.85 32.15 -41.49
N TYR A 260 -18.50 31.59 -40.34
CA TYR A 260 -19.16 31.84 -39.06
C TYR A 260 -18.16 31.99 -37.92
N VAL A 261 -18.60 32.66 -36.86
CA VAL A 261 -17.91 32.76 -35.57
C VAL A 261 -18.86 32.29 -34.48
N ALA A 262 -18.49 31.23 -33.76
CA ALA A 262 -19.19 30.77 -32.58
C ALA A 262 -18.51 31.33 -31.32
N THR A 263 -19.28 32.00 -30.46
CA THR A 263 -18.85 32.55 -29.18
C THR A 263 -19.46 31.70 -28.07
N ALA A 264 -18.63 30.98 -27.31
CA ALA A 264 -19.06 30.18 -26.17
C ALA A 264 -18.74 30.91 -24.86
N TYR A 265 -19.73 31.05 -23.98
CA TYR A 265 -19.57 31.62 -22.65
C TYR A 265 -19.90 30.59 -21.55
N SER A 266 -18.95 30.37 -20.64
CA SER A 266 -19.12 29.50 -19.46
C SER A 266 -19.32 30.33 -18.20
N LEU A 267 -20.45 30.10 -17.51
CA LEU A 267 -20.74 30.71 -16.21
C LEU A 267 -19.87 30.16 -15.08
N GLU A 268 -19.36 28.93 -15.21
CA GLU A 268 -18.52 28.27 -14.19
C GLU A 268 -17.10 28.84 -14.20
N TYR A 269 -16.56 29.11 -15.38
CA TYR A 269 -15.20 29.63 -15.55
C TYR A 269 -15.15 31.15 -15.72
N GLU A 270 -16.30 31.82 -15.91
CA GLU A 270 -16.41 33.25 -16.25
C GLU A 270 -15.56 33.63 -17.49
N GLN A 271 -15.49 32.72 -18.47
CA GLN A 271 -14.67 32.85 -19.67
C GLN A 271 -15.53 32.87 -20.94
N THR A 272 -15.01 33.54 -21.96
CA THR A 272 -15.57 33.57 -23.32
C THR A 272 -14.53 33.06 -24.30
N VAL A 273 -14.92 32.14 -25.19
CA VAL A 273 -14.07 31.56 -26.23
C VAL A 273 -14.74 31.77 -27.59
N ASN A 274 -13.98 32.30 -28.57
CA ASN A 274 -14.44 32.48 -29.94
C ASN A 274 -13.80 31.44 -30.85
N VAL A 275 -14.60 30.83 -31.71
CA VAL A 275 -14.17 29.82 -32.69
C VAL A 275 -14.65 30.21 -34.07
N ASP A 276 -13.71 30.50 -34.97
CA ASP A 276 -13.99 30.74 -36.40
C ASP A 276 -14.14 29.40 -37.13
N PHE A 277 -15.19 29.24 -37.94
CA PHE A 277 -15.44 28.01 -38.70
C PHE A 277 -16.16 28.28 -40.03
N ILE A 278 -16.10 27.33 -40.96
CA ILE A 278 -16.75 27.40 -42.27
C ILE A 278 -17.70 26.21 -42.41
N VAL A 279 -18.91 26.48 -42.88
CA VAL A 279 -19.94 25.48 -43.19
C VAL A 279 -19.96 25.25 -44.69
N ILE A 280 -19.77 24.01 -45.11
CA ILE A 280 -19.90 23.53 -46.51
C ILE A 280 -20.49 22.12 -46.49
N ASP A 281 -21.30 21.75 -47.49
CA ASP A 281 -21.85 20.41 -47.61
C ASP A 281 -20.74 19.36 -47.74
N GLY A 282 -20.87 18.24 -47.01
CA GLY A 282 -19.84 17.21 -46.87
C GLY A 282 -18.60 17.61 -46.07
N GLY A 283 -18.57 18.80 -45.46
CA GLY A 283 -17.49 19.33 -44.62
C GLY A 283 -17.50 18.82 -43.17
N ALA A 284 -16.64 19.41 -42.32
CA ALA A 284 -16.61 19.12 -40.90
C ALA A 284 -17.85 19.70 -40.20
N THR A 285 -18.56 18.87 -39.44
CA THR A 285 -19.83 19.23 -38.79
C THR A 285 -19.69 19.49 -37.29
N GLU A 286 -18.47 19.58 -36.77
CA GLU A 286 -18.19 19.75 -35.34
C GLU A 286 -17.34 21.01 -35.09
N VAL A 287 -17.75 21.81 -34.11
CA VAL A 287 -17.07 23.01 -33.63
C VAL A 287 -16.78 22.85 -32.14
N THR A 288 -15.52 22.95 -31.73
CA THR A 288 -15.11 22.76 -30.34
C THR A 288 -14.54 24.05 -29.74
N ALA A 289 -15.13 24.52 -28.65
CA ALA A 289 -14.59 25.61 -27.83
C ALA A 289 -13.85 25.03 -26.62
N VAL A 290 -12.60 25.43 -26.39
CA VAL A 290 -11.77 24.94 -25.28
C VAL A 290 -11.57 26.06 -24.25
N PHE A 291 -12.10 25.87 -23.05
CA PHE A 291 -11.91 26.75 -21.90
C PHE A 291 -10.62 26.39 -21.14
N GLU A 292 -9.96 27.40 -20.57
CA GLU A 292 -8.79 27.20 -19.71
C GLU A 292 -9.23 26.98 -18.26
N GLU A 293 -8.62 26.01 -17.55
CA GLU A 293 -8.90 25.83 -16.12
C GLU A 293 -8.41 27.03 -15.29
N PRO A 294 -9.22 27.56 -14.35
CA PRO A 294 -8.79 28.67 -13.51
C PRO A 294 -7.67 28.23 -12.56
N ILE A 295 -6.58 29.02 -12.50
CA ILE A 295 -5.44 28.74 -11.64
C ILE A 295 -5.88 28.81 -10.17
N PRO A 296 -5.70 27.74 -9.36
CA PRO A 296 -6.02 27.79 -7.94
C PRO A 296 -5.19 28.85 -7.21
N THR A 297 -5.84 29.63 -6.33
CA THR A 297 -5.14 30.59 -5.46
C THR A 297 -5.03 30.05 -4.04
N ALA A 298 -3.95 30.41 -3.34
CA ALA A 298 -3.78 30.10 -1.92
C ALA A 298 -3.26 31.31 -1.12
N ARG A 299 -3.38 31.24 0.20
CA ARG A 299 -2.86 32.22 1.17
C ARG A 299 -2.16 31.49 2.31
N LEU A 300 -1.10 32.11 2.84
CA LEU A 300 -0.34 31.60 3.97
C LEU A 300 -0.29 32.66 5.09
N VAL A 301 -0.38 32.20 6.33
CA VAL A 301 -0.24 33.01 7.54
C VAL A 301 0.82 32.37 8.42
N ALA A 302 2.00 33.02 8.50
CA ALA A 302 3.13 32.58 9.32
C ALA A 302 3.74 33.80 10.05
N PRO A 303 4.47 33.60 11.15
CA PRO A 303 5.24 34.68 11.77
C PRO A 303 6.33 35.19 10.82
N SER A 304 6.71 36.46 10.94
CA SER A 304 7.78 37.06 10.13
C SER A 304 9.19 36.62 10.52
N SER A 305 9.34 35.99 11.70
CA SER A 305 10.62 35.47 12.18
C SER A 305 10.44 34.31 13.16
N ALA A 306 11.40 33.39 13.21
CA ALA A 306 11.47 32.30 14.17
C ALA A 306 12.93 31.91 14.48
N PRO A 307 13.24 31.24 15.59
CA PRO A 307 14.56 30.65 15.80
C PRO A 307 14.86 29.59 14.72
N ALA A 308 16.09 29.54 14.21
CA ALA A 308 16.53 28.48 13.31
C ALA A 308 16.37 27.09 13.97
N GLY A 309 15.91 26.09 13.22
CA GLY A 309 15.65 24.73 13.70
C GLY A 309 14.34 24.54 14.47
N SER A 310 13.60 25.62 14.77
CA SER A 310 12.35 25.53 15.55
C SER A 310 11.14 25.06 14.72
N ASN A 311 10.10 24.60 15.41
CA ASN A 311 8.78 24.33 14.81
C ASN A 311 7.91 25.59 14.81
N VAL A 312 7.33 25.92 13.66
CA VAL A 312 6.45 27.09 13.47
C VAL A 312 5.06 26.65 13.02
N GLN A 313 4.02 27.27 13.59
CA GLN A 313 2.65 27.08 13.13
C GLN A 313 2.37 27.94 11.90
N VAL A 314 1.92 27.32 10.82
CA VAL A 314 1.58 27.99 9.56
C VAL A 314 0.12 27.73 9.21
N GLY A 315 -0.69 28.79 9.18
CA GLY A 315 -2.05 28.74 8.67
C GLY A 315 -2.08 28.83 7.15
N TRP A 316 -3.02 28.15 6.51
CA TRP A 316 -3.16 28.16 5.05
C TRP A 316 -4.65 28.25 4.63
N ASP A 317 -4.91 28.75 3.44
CA ASP A 317 -6.23 28.80 2.80
C ASP A 317 -6.02 28.58 1.30
N GLY A 318 -6.51 27.48 0.74
CA GLY A 318 -6.15 27.03 -0.62
C GLY A 318 -6.85 25.72 -1.02
N PRO A 319 -6.45 25.08 -2.14
CA PRO A 319 -7.16 23.93 -2.74
C PRO A 319 -7.30 22.71 -1.82
N GLY A 320 -6.32 22.47 -0.96
CA GLY A 320 -6.39 21.44 0.07
C GLY A 320 -6.41 20.00 -0.47
N HIS A 321 -5.83 19.74 -1.64
CA HIS A 321 -5.76 18.38 -2.17
C HIS A 321 -4.86 17.49 -1.28
N GLU A 322 -5.08 16.16 -1.27
CA GLU A 322 -4.37 15.25 -0.35
C GLU A 322 -2.84 15.28 -0.48
N SER A 323 -2.33 15.66 -1.64
CA SER A 323 -0.90 15.71 -1.95
C SER A 323 -0.29 17.12 -1.84
N ASP A 324 -1.10 18.14 -1.56
CA ASP A 324 -0.64 19.51 -1.37
C ASP A 324 0.19 19.62 -0.09
N PHE A 325 1.20 20.48 -0.13
CA PHE A 325 2.08 20.69 1.01
C PHE A 325 2.56 22.13 1.10
N VAL A 326 2.95 22.53 2.31
CA VAL A 326 3.64 23.79 2.54
C VAL A 326 5.09 23.47 2.82
N GLY A 327 5.98 24.07 2.04
CA GLY A 327 7.42 23.91 2.15
C GLY A 327 8.12 25.20 2.56
N ILE A 328 9.34 25.08 3.08
CA ILE A 328 10.24 26.22 3.36
C ILE A 328 11.59 26.03 2.66
N GLY A 329 12.03 27.04 1.92
CA GLY A 329 13.31 27.05 1.20
C GLY A 329 14.03 28.39 1.36
N ALA A 330 15.33 28.41 1.08
CA ALA A 330 16.09 29.66 1.06
C ALA A 330 15.53 30.61 -0.02
N VAL A 331 15.64 31.93 0.20
CA VAL A 331 15.20 32.93 -0.79
C VAL A 331 15.89 32.68 -2.14
N GLY A 332 15.09 32.53 -3.20
CA GLY A 332 15.59 32.31 -4.57
C GLY A 332 16.01 30.87 -4.88
N ALA A 333 15.70 29.91 -4.01
CA ALA A 333 15.92 28.50 -4.32
C ALA A 333 15.07 28.05 -5.54
N GLU A 334 15.60 27.11 -6.32
CA GLU A 334 14.94 26.54 -7.51
C GLU A 334 14.88 25.00 -7.41
N GLY A 335 13.89 24.40 -8.08
CA GLY A 335 13.69 22.96 -8.13
C GLY A 335 13.45 22.36 -6.73
N GLY A 336 14.03 21.19 -6.45
CA GLY A 336 13.86 20.49 -5.17
C GLY A 336 14.37 21.26 -3.94
N ASN A 337 15.15 22.34 -4.11
CA ASN A 337 15.66 23.16 -3.01
C ASN A 337 14.64 24.21 -2.52
N GLN A 338 13.51 24.37 -3.23
CA GLN A 338 12.43 25.29 -2.86
C GLN A 338 11.73 24.87 -1.56
N TRP A 339 11.89 23.62 -1.13
CA TRP A 339 11.38 23.10 0.14
C TRP A 339 12.42 22.19 0.81
N GLN A 340 13.30 22.77 1.64
CA GLN A 340 14.24 22.00 2.47
C GLN A 340 13.50 21.15 3.51
N ASN A 341 12.43 21.70 4.08
CA ASN A 341 11.46 20.99 4.91
C ASN A 341 10.06 21.27 4.37
N TYR A 342 9.13 20.35 4.63
CA TYR A 342 7.73 20.50 4.24
C TYR A 342 6.80 19.72 5.17
N THR A 343 5.53 20.13 5.19
CA THR A 343 4.43 19.43 5.88
C THR A 343 3.22 19.38 4.96
N TYR A 344 2.53 18.24 4.89
CA TYR A 344 1.34 18.11 4.06
C TYR A 344 0.17 18.88 4.65
N VAL A 345 -0.65 19.50 3.80
CA VAL A 345 -1.79 20.31 4.25
C VAL A 345 -2.87 19.45 4.94
N ARG A 346 -2.93 18.15 4.63
CA ARG A 346 -3.82 17.19 5.29
C ARG A 346 -3.53 16.99 6.78
N ASP A 347 -2.34 17.38 7.24
CA ASP A 347 -1.89 17.17 8.62
C ASP A 347 -2.46 18.24 9.59
N GLY A 348 -3.18 19.25 9.08
CA GLY A 348 -3.92 20.21 9.90
C GLY A 348 -3.99 21.62 9.33
N ASN A 349 -4.73 22.51 10.00
CA ASN A 349 -4.71 23.95 9.73
C ASN A 349 -4.95 24.72 11.05
N PRO A 350 -3.91 25.33 11.66
CA PRO A 350 -2.55 25.44 11.15
C PRO A 350 -1.78 24.11 11.12
N ILE A 351 -0.82 24.00 10.20
CA ILE A 351 0.19 22.92 10.18
C ILE A 351 1.39 23.30 11.04
N THR A 352 2.15 22.29 11.49
CA THR A 352 3.46 22.49 12.10
C THR A 352 4.55 22.30 11.03
N LEU A 353 5.31 23.35 10.74
CA LEU A 353 6.42 23.32 9.78
C LEU A 353 7.76 23.45 10.52
N LEU A 354 8.68 22.54 10.25
CA LEU A 354 10.03 22.55 10.81
C LEU A 354 10.90 23.56 10.04
N MET A 355 11.47 24.54 10.74
CA MET A 355 12.38 25.51 10.15
C MET A 355 13.78 24.89 9.94
N PRO A 356 14.52 25.26 8.89
CA PRO A 356 15.94 24.89 8.74
C PRO A 356 16.82 25.32 9.92
N ALA A 357 17.84 24.52 10.26
CA ALA A 357 18.73 24.78 11.41
C ALA A 357 19.73 25.93 11.19
N THR A 358 19.86 26.43 9.95
CA THR A 358 20.72 27.56 9.61
C THR A 358 19.94 28.89 9.65
N ALA A 359 20.50 29.89 10.31
CA ALA A 359 19.92 31.23 10.35
C ALA A 359 20.05 31.96 8.99
N GLY A 360 19.06 32.76 8.64
CA GLY A 360 19.02 33.46 7.35
C GLY A 360 17.59 33.82 6.90
N ASP A 361 17.46 34.31 5.68
CA ASP A 361 16.17 34.63 5.08
C ASP A 361 15.64 33.45 4.25
N TYR A 362 14.39 33.11 4.48
CA TYR A 362 13.70 31.98 3.87
C TYR A 362 12.31 32.40 3.36
N VAL A 363 11.73 31.55 2.51
CA VAL A 363 10.38 31.70 1.98
C VAL A 363 9.59 30.43 2.29
N ILE A 364 8.41 30.60 2.87
CA ILE A 364 7.42 29.53 3.03
C ILE A 364 6.49 29.59 1.84
N GLN A 365 6.27 28.46 1.17
CA GLN A 365 5.49 28.38 -0.07
C GLN A 365 4.43 27.27 0.03
N TYR A 366 3.24 27.52 -0.52
CA TYR A 366 2.20 26.52 -0.70
C TYR A 366 2.36 25.90 -2.08
N PHE A 367 2.50 24.58 -2.14
CA PHE A 367 2.61 23.82 -3.39
C PHE A 367 1.31 23.05 -3.65
N SER A 368 0.67 23.36 -4.77
CA SER A 368 -0.39 22.53 -5.36
C SER A 368 0.27 21.34 -6.05
N ASN A 369 -0.14 20.13 -5.72
CA ASN A 369 0.50 18.91 -6.21
C ASN A 369 -0.50 18.01 -6.94
N ASP A 370 -0.91 18.50 -8.11
CA ASP A 370 -1.70 17.85 -9.17
C ASP A 370 -0.84 17.05 -10.18
N GLY A 371 0.47 17.03 -9.98
CA GLY A 371 1.45 16.39 -10.87
C GLY A 371 2.70 17.24 -11.11
N ALA A 372 2.59 18.58 -11.02
CA ALA A 372 3.68 19.51 -11.35
C ALA A 372 4.35 20.19 -10.14
N ARG A 373 3.80 20.05 -8.92
CA ARG A 373 4.30 20.70 -7.67
C ARG A 373 4.49 22.22 -7.85
N THR A 374 3.40 22.92 -8.19
CA THR A 374 3.42 24.34 -8.51
C THR A 374 3.24 25.18 -7.25
N ALA A 375 4.13 26.15 -7.01
CA ALA A 375 3.98 27.11 -5.93
C ALA A 375 2.91 28.16 -6.26
N ILE A 376 1.82 28.21 -5.50
CA ILE A 376 0.66 29.10 -5.74
C ILE A 376 0.47 30.18 -4.67
N ALA A 377 1.24 30.13 -3.57
CA ALA A 377 1.33 31.19 -2.57
C ALA A 377 2.69 31.19 -1.87
N GLN A 378 3.12 32.35 -1.36
CA GLN A 378 4.37 32.46 -0.60
C GLN A 378 4.32 33.55 0.47
N THR A 379 5.09 33.37 1.54
CA THR A 379 5.31 34.38 2.59
C THR A 379 6.76 34.33 3.09
N PRO A 380 7.46 35.46 3.28
CA PRO A 380 8.83 35.47 3.78
C PRO A 380 8.91 35.22 5.29
N ILE A 381 10.02 34.64 5.75
CA ILE A 381 10.36 34.48 7.16
C ILE A 381 11.87 34.61 7.37
N THR A 382 12.29 35.31 8.43
CA THR A 382 13.70 35.41 8.84
C THR A 382 13.99 34.47 10.00
N LEU A 383 14.91 33.53 9.82
CA LEU A 383 15.38 32.63 10.86
C LEU A 383 16.51 33.27 11.67
N LEU A 384 16.28 33.40 12.97
CA LEU A 384 17.23 34.00 13.90
C LEU A 384 18.24 32.94 14.37
N PRO A 385 19.52 33.33 14.58
CA PRO A 385 20.52 32.42 15.14
C PRO A 385 20.13 32.02 16.56
N VAL A 386 20.41 30.75 16.90
CA VAL A 386 20.23 30.21 18.24
C VAL A 386 21.56 30.30 19.00
N GLU A 387 21.54 30.84 20.20
CA GLU A 387 22.72 30.86 21.08
C GLU A 387 22.82 29.52 21.83
N ALA A 388 23.94 28.82 21.66
CA ALA A 388 24.26 27.60 22.41
C ALA A 388 25.66 27.69 23.02
N SER A 389 25.89 26.98 24.12
CA SER A 389 27.19 26.92 24.77
C SER A 389 27.43 25.54 25.38
N ILE A 390 28.71 25.17 25.50
CA ILE A 390 29.16 23.94 26.16
C ILE A 390 30.22 24.33 27.18
N THR A 391 30.08 23.80 28.39
CA THR A 391 31.05 23.91 29.48
C THR A 391 31.44 22.51 29.92
N ALA A 392 32.68 22.14 29.65
CA ALA A 392 33.27 20.86 30.00
C ALA A 392 34.68 21.06 30.60
N PRO A 393 35.25 20.06 31.30
CA PRO A 393 36.64 20.05 31.72
C PRO A 393 37.60 20.20 30.52
N ALA A 394 38.72 20.90 30.70
CA ALA A 394 39.73 21.07 29.65
C ALA A 394 40.55 19.80 29.38
N GLU A 395 40.67 18.92 30.37
CA GLU A 395 41.35 17.63 30.27
C GLU A 395 40.53 16.55 30.99
N ALA A 396 40.52 15.33 30.47
CA ALA A 396 39.90 14.18 31.11
C ALA A 396 40.69 12.90 30.82
N PRO A 397 40.74 11.93 31.75
CA PRO A 397 41.37 10.65 31.49
C PRO A 397 40.62 9.86 30.43
N ALA A 398 41.33 9.09 29.61
CA ALA A 398 40.75 8.24 28.59
C ALA A 398 39.77 7.22 29.20
N GLY A 399 38.63 7.02 28.54
CA GLY A 399 37.55 6.14 29.02
C GLY A 399 36.71 6.68 30.19
N ALA A 400 37.00 7.88 30.71
CA ALA A 400 36.26 8.45 31.84
C ALA A 400 34.87 8.97 31.44
N GLU A 401 33.91 8.95 32.36
CA GLU A 401 32.69 9.74 32.22
C GLU A 401 32.88 11.14 32.79
N ILE A 402 32.54 12.16 31.99
CA ILE A 402 32.62 13.57 32.39
C ILE A 402 31.24 14.22 32.43
N SER A 403 31.06 15.19 33.32
CA SER A 403 29.87 16.03 33.37
C SER A 403 30.01 17.21 32.42
N VAL A 404 29.08 17.35 31.47
CA VAL A 404 29.06 18.41 30.45
C VAL A 404 27.81 19.26 30.63
N ALA A 405 28.00 20.52 31.03
CA ALA A 405 26.92 21.49 31.09
C ALA A 405 26.77 22.18 29.73
N TRP A 406 25.53 22.45 29.33
CA TRP A 406 25.24 23.06 28.04
C TRP A 406 23.98 23.95 28.11
N THR A 407 23.91 24.88 27.16
CA THR A 407 22.71 25.68 26.87
C THR A 407 22.42 25.61 25.38
N GLY A 408 21.15 25.67 24.99
CA GLY A 408 20.76 25.61 23.59
C GLY A 408 19.25 25.36 23.45
N PRO A 409 18.79 25.05 22.23
CA PRO A 409 17.37 24.92 21.93
C PRO A 409 16.72 23.62 22.46
N ASP A 410 17.50 22.56 22.69
CA ASP A 410 17.02 21.21 23.03
C ASP A 410 15.94 20.71 22.07
N TYR A 411 16.22 20.79 20.76
CA TYR A 411 15.30 20.24 19.78
C TYR A 411 15.26 18.71 19.87
N ASP A 412 14.21 18.12 19.30
CA ASP A 412 13.98 16.68 19.44
C ASP A 412 15.18 15.86 18.95
N SER A 413 15.67 15.00 19.84
CA SER A 413 16.83 14.13 19.62
C SER A 413 18.17 14.84 19.38
N ASP A 414 18.30 16.13 19.70
CA ASP A 414 19.59 16.82 19.77
C ASP A 414 20.57 16.06 20.67
N PHE A 415 21.87 16.19 20.40
CA PHE A 415 22.89 15.46 21.14
C PHE A 415 24.21 16.21 21.24
N ILE A 416 24.95 15.89 22.30
CA ILE A 416 26.32 16.34 22.50
C ILE A 416 27.25 15.16 22.25
N GLY A 417 28.12 15.31 21.26
CA GLY A 417 29.10 14.30 20.88
C GLY A 417 30.53 14.71 21.22
N ILE A 418 31.41 13.74 21.42
CA ILE A 418 32.87 13.92 21.53
C ILE A 418 33.56 13.14 20.41
N GLY A 419 34.44 13.79 19.64
CA GLY A 419 35.20 13.17 18.57
C GLY A 419 36.59 13.81 18.40
N LYS A 420 37.46 13.17 17.61
CA LYS A 420 38.82 13.69 17.37
C LYS A 420 38.78 15.09 16.79
N ALA A 421 39.72 15.95 17.19
CA ALA A 421 39.71 17.36 16.79
C ALA A 421 39.90 17.60 15.29
N ASP A 422 40.45 16.63 14.56
CA ASP A 422 40.64 16.64 13.10
C ASP A 422 39.58 15.80 12.35
N ALA A 423 38.55 15.31 13.03
CA ALA A 423 37.51 14.50 12.41
C ALA A 423 36.55 15.34 11.55
N GLU A 424 36.18 14.81 10.39
CA GLU A 424 35.22 15.42 9.46
C GLU A 424 34.06 14.46 9.14
N GLY A 425 32.91 15.01 8.75
CA GLY A 425 31.74 14.26 8.32
C GLY A 425 31.16 13.35 9.42
N GLY A 426 30.82 12.11 9.08
CA GLY A 426 30.18 11.16 10.01
C GLY A 426 31.05 10.71 11.19
N ASN A 427 32.34 11.06 11.22
CA ASN A 427 33.26 10.69 12.30
C ASN A 427 33.47 11.81 13.33
N GLN A 428 32.72 12.91 13.24
CA GLN A 428 32.85 14.08 14.12
C GLN A 428 32.51 13.78 15.59
N TRP A 429 31.92 12.62 15.89
CA TRP A 429 31.73 12.12 17.24
C TRP A 429 31.92 10.60 17.29
N GLU A 430 32.59 10.12 18.33
CA GLU A 430 32.79 8.69 18.65
C GLU A 430 31.79 8.25 19.73
N ASN A 431 31.64 9.07 20.78
CA ASN A 431 30.63 8.90 21.81
C ASN A 431 29.69 10.10 21.83
N TYR A 432 28.44 9.89 22.23
CA TYR A 432 27.46 10.99 22.37
C TYR A 432 26.42 10.68 23.44
N THR A 433 25.81 11.75 23.94
CA THR A 433 24.68 11.71 24.87
C THR A 433 23.62 12.70 24.39
N ARG A 434 22.34 12.34 24.52
CA ARG A 434 21.24 13.21 24.07
C ARG A 434 21.08 14.39 25.01
N THR A 435 20.73 15.55 24.47
CA THR A 435 20.43 16.74 25.26
C THR A 435 19.20 16.55 26.15
N SER A 436 18.27 15.67 25.75
CA SER A 436 17.11 15.25 26.56
C SER A 436 17.46 14.71 27.95
N ASP A 437 18.69 14.25 28.17
CA ASP A 437 19.16 13.72 29.46
C ASP A 437 19.44 14.85 30.48
N GLY A 438 19.34 16.11 30.05
CA GLY A 438 19.43 17.30 30.88
C GLY A 438 20.77 18.01 30.80
N SER A 439 20.88 19.10 31.57
CA SER A 439 22.11 19.90 31.69
C SER A 439 22.46 20.09 33.17
N PRO A 440 23.61 19.57 33.65
CA PRO A 440 24.62 18.85 32.87
C PRO A 440 24.21 17.40 32.54
N LEU A 441 24.74 16.88 31.42
CA LEU A 441 24.66 15.46 31.06
C LEU A 441 26.00 14.75 31.30
N MET A 442 25.98 13.41 31.32
CA MET A 442 27.19 12.59 31.40
C MET A 442 27.63 12.18 30.00
N LEU A 443 28.90 12.42 29.66
CA LEU A 443 29.48 12.09 28.36
C LEU A 443 30.70 11.19 28.56
N LEU A 444 30.73 10.07 27.83
CA LEU A 444 31.82 9.11 27.89
C LEU A 444 32.99 9.56 27.01
N VAL A 445 34.16 9.71 27.59
CA VAL A 445 35.40 10.08 26.90
C VAL A 445 35.95 8.85 26.16
N PRO A 446 36.47 8.99 24.93
CA PRO A 446 37.15 7.89 24.22
C PRO A 446 38.37 7.34 24.97
N THR A 447 38.75 6.10 24.65
CA THR A 447 39.90 5.38 25.22
C THR A 447 41.25 5.78 24.62
N GLU A 448 41.27 6.33 23.41
CA GLU A 448 42.51 6.78 22.77
C GLU A 448 42.91 8.19 23.29
N PRO A 449 44.13 8.36 23.83
CA PRO A 449 44.61 9.68 24.24
C PRO A 449 44.82 10.62 23.04
N GLY A 450 44.47 11.89 23.17
CA GLY A 450 44.59 12.87 22.08
C GLY A 450 43.86 14.18 22.31
N ASP A 451 43.78 15.00 21.26
CA ASP A 451 43.00 16.24 21.25
C ASP A 451 41.61 15.97 20.63
N TYR A 452 40.55 16.34 21.35
CA TYR A 452 39.16 16.07 20.99
C TYR A 452 38.31 17.34 21.05
N LEU A 453 37.16 17.31 20.38
CA LEU A 453 36.13 18.35 20.43
C LEU A 453 34.83 17.76 20.98
N ILE A 454 34.22 18.47 21.92
CA ILE A 454 32.85 18.23 22.37
C ILE A 454 31.94 19.21 21.63
N GLN A 455 30.94 18.71 20.92
CA GLN A 455 30.11 19.49 20.01
C GLN A 455 28.63 19.24 20.25
N TYR A 456 27.83 20.31 20.25
CA TYR A 456 26.37 20.23 20.26
C TYR A 456 25.93 20.10 18.81
N PHE A 457 25.32 18.97 18.47
CA PHE A 457 24.70 18.72 17.17
C PHE A 457 23.19 18.87 17.24
N VAL A 458 22.65 19.67 16.31
CA VAL A 458 21.22 19.64 16.02
C VAL A 458 20.92 18.40 15.21
N ASN A 459 19.96 17.60 15.66
CA ASN A 459 19.71 16.30 15.06
C ASN A 459 19.13 16.39 13.64
N GLN A 460 18.43 17.48 13.31
CA GLN A 460 17.82 17.71 12.00
C GLN A 460 18.77 17.52 10.82
N ASP A 461 19.94 18.18 10.83
CA ASP A 461 20.89 18.21 9.73
C ASP A 461 22.37 18.10 10.17
N ARG A 462 22.60 17.79 11.46
CA ARG A 462 23.93 17.73 12.09
C ARG A 462 24.65 19.08 12.17
N THR A 463 23.92 20.20 12.06
CA THR A 463 24.52 21.52 12.30
C THR A 463 25.09 21.63 13.72
N ILE A 464 26.29 22.18 13.83
CA ILE A 464 26.99 22.36 15.11
C ILE A 464 26.64 23.73 15.68
N TYR A 465 26.04 23.76 16.87
CA TYR A 465 25.63 25.01 17.53
C TYR A 465 26.66 25.50 18.56
N ALA A 466 27.44 24.60 19.14
CA ALA A 466 28.50 24.93 20.08
C ALA A 466 29.64 23.91 20.01
N THR A 467 30.86 24.34 20.39
CA THR A 467 32.05 23.48 20.42
C THR A 467 32.93 23.84 21.61
N ALA A 468 33.45 22.85 22.31
CA ALA A 468 34.43 23.00 23.39
C ALA A 468 35.58 22.00 23.19
N PRO A 469 36.86 22.43 23.27
CA PRO A 469 38.00 21.52 23.18
C PRO A 469 38.21 20.76 24.49
N ILE A 470 38.66 19.51 24.38
CA ILE A 470 39.08 18.68 25.52
C ILE A 470 40.30 17.86 25.14
N LYS A 471 41.26 17.74 26.07
CA LYS A 471 42.41 16.86 25.92
C LYS A 471 42.20 15.56 26.67
N VAL A 472 42.22 14.45 25.96
CA VAL A 472 42.12 13.12 26.53
C VAL A 472 43.51 12.65 26.92
N VAL A 473 43.71 12.40 28.22
CA VAL A 473 45.00 12.00 28.78
C VAL A 473 45.05 10.50 29.04
N ASP A 474 46.23 9.93 28.84
CA ASP A 474 46.49 8.51 29.05
C ASP A 474 46.26 8.07 30.52
N VAL A 475 45.76 6.84 30.71
CA VAL A 475 45.49 6.25 32.01
C VAL A 475 46.50 5.17 32.32
N LYS A 476 47.20 5.29 33.46
CA LYS A 476 48.16 4.28 33.90
C LYS A 476 47.49 3.24 34.79
N ALA A 477 47.71 1.96 34.48
CA ALA A 477 47.31 0.85 35.33
C ALA A 477 48.50 -0.07 35.68
N SER A 478 48.34 -0.87 36.73
CA SER A 478 49.29 -1.92 37.10
C SER A 478 48.56 -3.13 37.67
N ILE A 479 49.12 -4.32 37.45
CA ILE A 479 48.64 -5.59 38.00
C ILE A 479 49.78 -6.24 38.77
N THR A 480 49.49 -6.71 39.98
CA THR A 480 50.35 -7.56 40.80
C THR A 480 49.60 -8.83 41.14
N ALA A 481 50.10 -9.95 40.64
CA ALA A 481 49.54 -11.28 40.84
C ALA A 481 50.67 -12.30 41.11
N PRO A 482 50.36 -13.49 41.66
CA PRO A 482 51.32 -14.60 41.74
C PRO A 482 51.88 -14.97 40.36
N THR A 483 53.11 -15.48 40.31
CA THR A 483 53.72 -15.96 39.04
C THR A 483 53.39 -17.42 38.75
N GLU A 484 52.93 -18.17 39.75
CA GLU A 484 52.52 -19.58 39.63
C GLU A 484 51.22 -19.81 40.42
N ALA A 485 50.32 -20.64 39.90
CA ALA A 485 49.11 -21.07 40.58
C ALA A 485 48.65 -22.46 40.11
N GLN A 486 47.89 -23.17 40.94
CA GLN A 486 47.34 -24.47 40.58
C GLN A 486 46.12 -24.30 39.66
N SER A 487 45.94 -25.22 38.72
CA SER A 487 44.78 -25.23 37.83
C SER A 487 43.47 -25.28 38.62
N GLY A 488 42.50 -24.46 38.26
CA GLY A 488 41.21 -24.33 38.95
C GLY A 488 41.23 -23.59 40.29
N SER A 489 42.40 -23.19 40.81
CA SER A 489 42.50 -22.47 42.09
C SER A 489 42.06 -21.00 41.96
N GLU A 490 41.84 -20.35 43.09
CA GLU A 490 41.61 -18.91 43.15
C GLU A 490 42.90 -18.16 43.54
N VAL A 491 43.18 -17.04 42.88
CA VAL A 491 44.32 -16.17 43.19
C VAL A 491 43.85 -14.75 43.49
N GLU A 492 44.49 -14.10 44.46
CA GLU A 492 44.30 -12.67 44.72
C GLU A 492 45.12 -11.84 43.74
N VAL A 493 44.47 -10.90 43.06
CA VAL A 493 45.09 -9.97 42.12
C VAL A 493 44.93 -8.55 42.64
N THR A 494 46.04 -7.90 42.95
CA THR A 494 46.06 -6.48 43.31
C THR A 494 46.26 -5.65 42.05
N TRP A 495 45.51 -4.57 41.89
CA TRP A 495 45.60 -3.70 40.73
C TRP A 495 45.44 -2.21 41.08
N THR A 496 45.96 -1.37 40.20
CA THR A 496 45.72 0.08 40.19
C THR A 496 45.26 0.46 38.79
N GLY A 497 44.36 1.44 38.64
CA GLY A 497 43.86 1.85 37.34
C GLY A 497 42.61 2.72 37.49
N PRO A 498 41.90 2.98 36.38
CA PRO A 498 40.72 3.85 36.40
C PRO A 498 39.55 3.24 37.17
N GLY A 499 39.37 1.92 37.11
CA GLY A 499 38.25 1.23 37.74
C GLY A 499 36.90 1.69 37.22
N TYR A 500 36.78 1.96 35.91
CA TYR A 500 35.52 2.41 35.33
C TYR A 500 34.45 1.32 35.41
N GLU A 501 33.19 1.72 35.24
CA GLU A 501 32.07 0.80 35.35
C GLU A 501 32.22 -0.36 34.34
N ASN A 502 32.15 -1.58 34.86
CA ASN A 502 32.32 -2.83 34.11
C ASN A 502 33.73 -3.13 33.58
N ASP A 503 34.76 -2.33 33.91
CA ASP A 503 36.14 -2.75 33.70
C ASP A 503 36.40 -4.10 34.39
N PHE A 504 37.29 -4.90 33.84
CA PHE A 504 37.54 -6.24 34.36
C PHE A 504 38.99 -6.67 34.20
N ILE A 505 39.41 -7.56 35.09
CA ILE A 505 40.68 -8.26 35.01
C ILE A 505 40.39 -9.68 34.53
N GLY A 506 40.93 -10.00 33.36
CA GLY A 506 40.77 -11.32 32.74
C GLY A 506 42.06 -12.13 32.77
N ILE A 507 41.95 -13.45 32.80
CA ILE A 507 43.05 -14.39 32.61
C ILE A 507 42.84 -15.20 31.33
N GLY A 508 43.82 -15.22 30.43
CA GLY A 508 43.76 -16.00 29.18
C GLY A 508 45.12 -16.54 28.76
N LYS A 509 45.13 -17.54 27.86
CA LYS A 509 46.37 -18.16 27.39
C LYS A 509 47.28 -17.15 26.68
N VAL A 510 48.60 -17.32 26.84
CA VAL A 510 49.58 -16.53 26.09
C VAL A 510 49.34 -16.68 24.58
N GLY A 511 49.21 -15.54 23.89
CA GLY A 511 48.98 -15.48 22.44
C GLY A 511 47.50 -15.54 22.03
N ALA A 512 46.57 -15.59 22.98
CA ALA A 512 45.15 -15.48 22.68
C ALA A 512 44.77 -14.08 22.16
N ASN A 513 43.81 -14.02 21.23
CA ASN A 513 43.36 -12.79 20.58
C ASN A 513 41.83 -12.77 20.45
N GLY A 514 41.24 -11.56 20.33
CA GLY A 514 39.80 -11.36 20.19
C GLY A 514 39.00 -11.89 21.38
N GLY A 515 37.85 -12.54 21.11
CA GLY A 515 36.95 -13.06 22.16
C GLY A 515 37.54 -14.14 23.07
N ASN A 516 38.72 -14.68 22.75
CA ASN A 516 39.39 -15.70 23.56
C ASN A 516 40.53 -15.12 24.42
N GLN A 517 40.69 -13.79 24.47
CA GLN A 517 41.75 -13.13 25.25
C GLN A 517 41.68 -13.40 26.75
N TRP A 518 40.53 -13.83 27.25
CA TRP A 518 40.35 -14.30 28.62
C TRP A 518 39.40 -15.49 28.66
N GLU A 519 39.67 -16.44 29.55
CA GLU A 519 38.86 -17.62 29.86
C GLU A 519 38.02 -17.38 31.13
N ASN A 520 38.62 -16.76 32.15
CA ASN A 520 37.93 -16.27 33.34
C ASN A 520 38.20 -14.78 33.53
N TYR A 521 37.31 -14.09 34.23
CA TYR A 521 37.48 -12.68 34.56
C TYR A 521 36.75 -12.31 35.85
N THR A 522 37.20 -11.24 36.46
CA THR A 522 36.57 -10.61 37.62
C THR A 522 36.48 -9.11 37.38
N ARG A 523 35.36 -8.49 37.75
CA ARG A 523 35.17 -7.06 37.54
C ARG A 523 35.97 -6.24 38.55
N THR A 524 36.50 -5.10 38.12
CA THR A 524 37.29 -4.21 38.97
C THR A 524 36.46 -3.59 40.10
N ASN A 525 35.13 -3.50 39.95
CA ASN A 525 34.23 -3.01 40.99
C ASN A 525 34.15 -3.92 42.24
N GLU A 526 34.68 -5.15 42.18
CA GLU A 526 34.85 -6.02 43.36
C GLU A 526 35.96 -5.56 44.31
N GLY A 527 36.81 -4.62 43.85
CA GLY A 527 37.85 -3.98 44.65
C GLY A 527 39.27 -4.40 44.26
N SER A 528 40.24 -3.94 45.05
CA SER A 528 41.65 -4.28 44.91
C SER A 528 42.22 -4.59 46.31
N PRO A 529 42.64 -5.84 46.59
CA PRO A 529 42.69 -6.98 45.66
C PRO A 529 41.31 -7.51 45.27
N LEU A 530 41.22 -8.18 44.12
CA LEU A 530 40.09 -9.01 43.70
C LEU A 530 40.50 -10.48 43.58
N THR A 531 39.52 -11.38 43.62
CA THR A 531 39.74 -12.83 43.45
C THR A 531 39.55 -13.21 41.99
N LEU A 532 40.51 -13.92 41.40
CA LEU A 532 40.44 -14.40 40.02
C LEU A 532 40.60 -15.91 39.96
N THR A 533 39.67 -16.61 39.32
CA THR A 533 39.72 -18.06 39.15
C THR A 533 40.68 -18.44 38.04
N VAL A 534 41.64 -19.30 38.35
CA VAL A 534 42.62 -19.84 37.40
C VAL A 534 41.96 -20.90 36.52
N PRO A 535 42.21 -20.94 35.20
CA PRO A 535 41.72 -22.00 34.33
C PRO A 535 42.17 -23.40 34.77
N THR A 536 41.42 -24.44 34.37
CA THR A 536 41.73 -25.83 34.72
C THR A 536 42.81 -26.47 33.84
N GLU A 537 43.13 -25.86 32.69
CA GLU A 537 44.17 -26.35 31.78
C GLU A 537 45.55 -25.81 32.19
N PRO A 538 46.56 -26.68 32.43
CA PRO A 538 47.91 -26.24 32.72
C PRO A 538 48.56 -25.53 31.52
N GLY A 539 49.39 -24.51 31.78
CA GLY A 539 50.07 -23.75 30.73
C GLY A 539 50.48 -22.34 31.15
N ASP A 540 50.93 -21.53 30.18
CA ASP A 540 51.29 -20.13 30.41
C ASP A 540 50.11 -19.20 30.04
N TYR A 541 49.79 -18.31 30.98
CA TYR A 541 48.66 -17.40 30.93
C TYR A 541 49.09 -15.95 31.18
N LEU A 542 48.26 -15.01 30.70
CA LEU A 542 48.35 -13.58 30.98
C LEU A 542 47.12 -13.14 31.76
N ILE A 543 47.36 -12.40 32.84
CA ILE A 543 46.33 -11.65 33.58
C ILE A 543 46.38 -10.21 33.09
N GLN A 544 45.26 -9.71 32.55
CA GLN A 544 45.21 -8.44 31.83
C GLN A 544 44.07 -7.57 32.36
N TYR A 545 44.32 -6.26 32.46
CA TYR A 545 43.28 -5.26 32.77
C TYR A 545 42.67 -4.81 31.46
N PHE A 546 41.35 -4.97 31.32
CA PHE A 546 40.59 -4.51 30.17
C PHE A 546 39.71 -3.31 30.54
N ILE A 547 39.84 -2.24 29.76
CA ILE A 547 38.82 -1.18 29.75
C ILE A 547 37.61 -1.71 28.99
N ASN A 548 36.42 -1.66 29.60
CA ASN A 548 35.25 -2.32 29.03
C ASN A 548 34.73 -1.67 27.73
N GLN A 549 34.98 -0.37 27.53
CA GLN A 549 34.49 0.40 26.38
C GLN A 549 34.88 -0.22 25.03
N ASP A 550 36.15 -0.61 24.87
CA ASP A 550 36.71 -1.12 23.61
C ASP A 550 37.60 -2.37 23.80
N ARG A 551 37.69 -2.88 25.04
CA ARG A 551 38.56 -4.00 25.44
C ARG A 551 40.06 -3.68 25.31
N GLU A 552 40.44 -2.41 25.39
CA GLU A 552 41.84 -2.03 25.43
C GLU A 552 42.55 -2.57 26.69
N ILE A 553 43.77 -3.07 26.49
CA ILE A 553 44.60 -3.64 27.54
C ILE A 553 45.57 -2.58 28.06
N ILE A 554 45.40 -2.17 29.32
CA ILE A 554 46.23 -1.12 29.93
C ILE A 554 47.23 -1.64 30.98
N ALA A 555 47.14 -2.91 31.37
CA ALA A 555 48.11 -3.59 32.23
C ALA A 555 48.13 -5.10 31.96
N THR A 556 49.28 -5.76 32.20
CA THR A 556 49.44 -7.21 32.02
C THR A 556 50.42 -7.78 33.06
N ALA A 557 50.12 -8.98 33.57
CA ALA A 557 50.99 -9.81 34.40
C ALA A 557 51.01 -11.25 33.87
N ALA A 558 52.12 -11.98 34.03
CA ALA A 558 52.24 -13.37 33.59
C ALA A 558 51.96 -14.35 34.74
N LEU A 559 51.32 -15.48 34.43
CA LEU A 559 51.03 -16.57 35.36
C LEU A 559 51.31 -17.93 34.68
N THR A 560 52.06 -18.81 35.33
CA THR A 560 52.19 -20.21 34.93
C THR A 560 51.23 -21.08 35.75
N VAL A 561 50.30 -21.74 35.07
CA VAL A 561 49.30 -22.64 35.66
C VAL A 561 49.86 -24.06 35.71
N THR A 562 50.02 -24.58 36.93
CA THR A 562 50.51 -25.94 37.17
C THR A 562 49.36 -26.92 37.33
N ASP A 563 49.58 -28.18 36.94
CA ASP A 563 48.59 -29.26 37.07
C ASP A 563 48.25 -29.58 38.54
N VAL A 564 47.06 -30.14 38.76
CA VAL A 564 46.54 -30.52 40.08
C VAL A 564 46.49 -32.04 40.21
N ALA A 565 47.09 -32.57 41.28
CA ALA A 565 47.07 -34.01 41.54
C ALA A 565 45.76 -34.42 42.21
N ALA A 566 45.00 -35.32 41.59
CA ALA A 566 43.81 -35.92 42.17
C ALA A 566 43.77 -37.45 42.00
N SER A 567 43.02 -38.12 42.87
CA SER A 567 42.75 -39.55 42.76
C SER A 567 41.35 -39.88 43.30
N VAL A 568 40.75 -40.93 42.75
CA VAL A 568 39.46 -41.48 43.20
C VAL A 568 39.63 -42.98 43.37
N THR A 569 39.21 -43.50 44.52
CA THR A 569 39.27 -44.92 44.88
C THR A 569 37.89 -45.39 45.29
N ALA A 570 37.41 -46.44 44.62
CA ALA A 570 36.12 -47.07 44.85
C ALA A 570 36.24 -48.60 44.70
N PRO A 571 35.26 -49.39 45.18
CA PRO A 571 35.15 -50.82 44.85
C PRO A 571 35.12 -51.04 43.33
N ALA A 572 35.59 -52.20 42.86
CA ALA A 572 35.59 -52.50 41.42
C ALA A 572 34.18 -52.77 40.85
N SER A 573 33.26 -53.26 41.69
CA SER A 573 31.87 -53.51 41.34
C SER A 573 30.97 -53.40 42.56
N ALA A 574 29.68 -53.18 42.34
CA ALA A 574 28.62 -53.34 43.33
C ALA A 574 27.26 -53.56 42.65
N PRO A 575 26.24 -54.06 43.37
CA PRO A 575 24.89 -54.21 42.84
C PRO A 575 24.32 -52.88 42.29
N ALA A 576 23.67 -52.93 41.14
CA ALA A 576 23.02 -51.77 40.55
C ALA A 576 21.95 -51.21 41.50
N GLY A 577 21.91 -49.90 41.71
CA GLY A 577 21.05 -49.24 42.69
C GLY A 577 21.56 -49.29 44.14
N SER A 578 22.68 -49.94 44.45
CA SER A 578 23.23 -49.90 45.81
C SER A 578 24.02 -48.62 46.09
N ASP A 579 24.25 -48.30 47.36
CA ASP A 579 25.19 -47.25 47.76
C ASP A 579 26.59 -47.84 47.97
N ILE A 580 27.61 -47.17 47.41
CA ILE A 580 29.02 -47.48 47.60
C ILE A 580 29.75 -46.37 48.33
N THR A 581 30.81 -46.74 49.02
CA THR A 581 31.74 -45.77 49.60
C THR A 581 32.84 -45.44 48.61
N VAL A 582 33.05 -44.16 48.34
CA VAL A 582 34.12 -43.63 47.48
C VAL A 582 35.03 -42.74 48.30
N SER A 583 36.34 -42.92 48.15
CA SER A 583 37.34 -42.04 48.75
C SER A 583 38.11 -41.31 47.66
N TRP A 584 38.52 -40.08 47.93
CA TRP A 584 39.16 -39.24 46.93
C TRP A 584 40.21 -38.33 47.57
N THR A 585 41.10 -37.82 46.74
CA THR A 585 42.08 -36.77 47.05
C THR A 585 42.11 -35.81 45.88
N GLY A 586 42.28 -34.52 46.13
CA GLY A 586 42.25 -33.50 45.08
C GLY A 586 42.13 -32.11 45.67
N PRO A 587 41.83 -31.11 44.83
CA PRO A 587 41.78 -29.72 45.24
C PRO A 587 40.59 -29.33 46.13
N ASP A 588 39.46 -30.04 46.08
CA ASP A 588 38.22 -29.68 46.80
C ASP A 588 37.75 -28.25 46.48
N TYR A 589 37.79 -27.84 45.21
CA TYR A 589 37.31 -26.52 44.83
C TYR A 589 35.79 -26.43 45.02
N GLU A 590 35.27 -25.20 45.07
CA GLU A 590 33.87 -24.99 45.38
C GLU A 590 32.95 -25.75 44.43
N ASN A 591 32.09 -26.60 45.01
CA ASN A 591 31.13 -27.46 44.32
C ASN A 591 31.74 -28.56 43.43
N ASP A 592 33.04 -28.86 43.55
CA ASP A 592 33.64 -30.04 42.93
C ASP A 592 32.88 -31.30 43.34
N PHE A 593 32.80 -32.28 42.44
CA PHE A 593 31.97 -33.46 42.69
C PHE A 593 32.57 -34.73 42.11
N ILE A 594 32.23 -35.85 42.75
CA ILE A 594 32.52 -37.20 42.27
C ILE A 594 31.25 -37.73 41.60
N GLY A 595 31.33 -38.03 40.31
CA GLY A 595 30.20 -38.54 39.53
C GLY A 595 30.45 -39.97 39.04
N ILE A 596 29.38 -40.77 38.92
CA ILE A 596 29.39 -42.07 38.25
C ILE A 596 28.60 -42.02 36.95
N GLY A 597 29.23 -42.36 35.83
CA GLY A 597 28.61 -42.31 34.51
C GLY A 597 29.00 -43.47 33.60
N LYS A 598 28.21 -43.72 32.56
CA LYS A 598 28.43 -44.86 31.66
C LYS A 598 29.72 -44.65 30.86
N VAL A 599 30.48 -45.72 30.61
CA VAL A 599 31.70 -45.62 29.80
C VAL A 599 31.38 -45.00 28.42
N GLY A 600 32.14 -43.98 28.02
CA GLY A 600 31.98 -43.28 26.75
C GLY A 600 30.88 -42.21 26.73
N ALA A 601 30.22 -41.92 27.87
CA ALA A 601 29.27 -40.82 27.96
C ALA A 601 29.95 -39.45 27.81
N THR A 602 29.25 -38.50 27.19
CA THR A 602 29.74 -37.12 26.94
C THR A 602 28.69 -36.09 27.37
N GLY A 603 29.15 -34.85 27.61
CA GLY A 603 28.31 -33.73 28.03
C GLY A 603 27.55 -34.00 29.33
N GLY A 604 26.29 -33.57 29.40
CA GLY A 604 25.44 -33.74 30.60
C GLY A 604 25.15 -35.19 31.02
N ASN A 605 25.55 -36.19 30.23
CA ASN A 605 25.39 -37.60 30.56
C ASN A 605 26.65 -38.23 31.15
N GLN A 606 27.75 -37.46 31.32
CA GLN A 606 29.01 -37.95 31.88
C GLN A 606 28.90 -38.49 33.31
N TRP A 607 27.82 -38.14 34.03
CA TRP A 607 27.44 -38.76 35.29
C TRP A 607 25.93 -38.92 35.37
N LYS A 608 25.49 -39.97 36.04
CA LYS A 608 24.08 -40.31 36.34
C LYS A 608 23.74 -39.93 37.78
N ASN A 609 24.63 -40.29 38.69
CA ASN A 609 24.57 -39.94 40.10
C ASN A 609 25.88 -39.24 40.48
N TYR A 610 25.85 -38.36 41.48
CA TYR A 610 27.02 -37.64 41.96
C TYR A 610 26.89 -37.30 43.45
N THR A 611 28.03 -37.00 44.06
CA THR A 611 28.16 -36.52 45.44
C THR A 611 29.23 -35.43 45.45
N ARG A 612 29.10 -34.44 46.34
CA ARG A 612 30.03 -33.30 46.37
C ARG A 612 31.24 -33.64 47.21
N THR A 613 32.40 -33.20 46.74
CA THR A 613 33.67 -33.32 47.47
C THR A 613 33.61 -32.62 48.83
N SER A 614 32.87 -31.50 48.92
CA SER A 614 32.59 -30.78 50.17
C SER A 614 31.92 -31.60 51.28
N ASP A 615 31.30 -32.74 50.95
CA ASP A 615 30.64 -33.62 51.93
C ASP A 615 31.66 -34.46 52.72
N GLY A 616 32.94 -34.47 52.31
CA GLY A 616 34.07 -35.04 53.03
C GLY A 616 35.00 -35.91 52.18
N ALA A 617 36.13 -36.33 52.75
CA ALA A 617 37.11 -37.18 52.07
C ALA A 617 36.62 -38.63 51.79
N THR A 618 35.48 -39.01 52.36
CA THR A 618 34.82 -40.30 52.13
C THR A 618 33.35 -40.02 51.90
N LEU A 619 32.86 -40.41 50.73
CA LEU A 619 31.55 -40.07 50.21
C LEU A 619 30.72 -41.33 49.99
N THR A 620 29.40 -41.19 50.13
CA THR A 620 28.44 -42.20 49.70
C THR A 620 27.96 -41.85 48.30
N LEU A 621 28.16 -42.76 47.35
CA LEU A 621 27.74 -42.58 45.96
C LEU A 621 26.78 -43.70 45.59
N THR A 622 25.59 -43.33 45.10
CA THR A 622 24.59 -44.28 44.65
C THR A 622 24.93 -44.81 43.27
N VAL A 623 24.98 -46.12 43.11
CA VAL A 623 25.24 -46.81 41.84
C VAL A 623 23.99 -46.71 40.96
N PRO A 624 24.12 -46.41 39.65
CA PRO A 624 22.99 -46.44 38.73
C PRO A 624 22.26 -47.79 38.74
N THR A 625 20.95 -47.75 38.54
CA THR A 625 20.05 -48.92 38.49
C THR A 625 20.22 -49.79 37.24
N GLU A 626 20.76 -49.22 36.15
CA GLU A 626 21.07 -49.95 34.92
C GLU A 626 22.42 -50.69 35.04
N PRO A 627 22.46 -52.03 34.95
CA PRO A 627 23.71 -52.79 35.03
C PRO A 627 24.65 -52.51 33.84
N GLY A 628 25.97 -52.58 34.05
CA GLY A 628 26.97 -52.40 32.99
C GLY A 628 28.28 -51.77 33.44
N ASP A 629 29.07 -51.29 32.47
CA ASP A 629 30.36 -50.64 32.70
C ASP A 629 30.22 -49.11 32.89
N TYR A 630 30.82 -48.61 33.96
CA TYR A 630 30.79 -47.21 34.38
C TYR A 630 32.21 -46.68 34.68
N LEU A 631 32.32 -45.36 34.74
CA LEU A 631 33.47 -44.63 35.28
C LEU A 631 33.00 -43.82 36.48
N ILE A 632 33.79 -43.84 37.55
CA ILE A 632 33.68 -42.89 38.67
C ILE A 632 34.77 -41.85 38.50
N GLN A 633 34.39 -40.58 38.40
CA GLN A 633 35.27 -39.50 37.97
C GLN A 633 35.18 -38.31 38.92
N TYR A 634 36.32 -37.66 39.16
CA TYR A 634 36.39 -36.36 39.83
C TYR A 634 36.20 -35.27 38.77
N PHE A 635 35.19 -34.43 38.96
CA PHE A 635 34.92 -33.26 38.13
C PHE A 635 35.26 -31.97 38.89
N VAL A 636 36.09 -31.13 38.28
CA VAL A 636 36.25 -29.73 38.68
C VAL A 636 35.02 -28.96 38.21
N ASN A 637 34.30 -28.32 39.13
CA ASN A 637 32.99 -27.76 38.82
C ASN A 637 33.04 -26.57 37.85
N GLN A 638 34.15 -25.82 37.84
CA GLN A 638 34.36 -24.64 37.00
C GLN A 638 33.98 -24.87 35.53
N ASP A 639 34.45 -25.96 34.93
CA ASP A 639 34.23 -26.29 33.51
C ASP A 639 33.95 -27.77 33.26
N ARG A 640 33.76 -28.56 34.33
CA ARG A 640 33.53 -30.02 34.31
C ARG A 640 34.75 -30.81 33.81
N THR A 641 35.95 -30.26 33.95
CA THR A 641 37.19 -30.97 33.65
C THR A 641 37.36 -32.18 34.57
N ILE A 642 37.75 -33.31 33.97
CA ILE A 642 38.00 -34.56 34.69
C ILE A 642 39.47 -34.63 35.05
N ILE A 643 39.77 -34.63 36.36
CA ILE A 643 41.15 -34.67 36.86
C ILE A 643 41.53 -36.03 37.47
N ALA A 644 40.56 -36.92 37.71
CA ALA A 644 40.79 -38.30 38.13
C ALA A 644 39.64 -39.21 37.67
N SER A 645 39.92 -40.48 37.39
CA SER A 645 38.93 -41.45 36.92
C SER A 645 39.30 -42.88 37.33
N THR A 646 38.31 -43.68 37.72
CA THR A 646 38.46 -45.12 37.99
C THR A 646 37.31 -45.92 37.37
N PRO A 647 37.55 -47.11 36.79
CA PRO A 647 36.49 -47.97 36.26
C PRO A 647 35.63 -48.59 37.37
N PHE A 648 34.37 -48.87 37.05
CA PHE A 648 33.38 -49.47 37.96
C PHE A 648 32.37 -50.34 37.19
N ILE A 649 31.93 -51.45 37.79
CA ILE A 649 30.91 -52.34 37.19
C ILE A 649 29.64 -52.36 38.07
N ALA A 650 28.50 -51.95 37.51
CA ALA A 650 27.19 -52.10 38.14
C ALA A 650 26.63 -53.50 37.85
N GLU A 651 26.52 -54.33 38.88
CA GLU A 651 26.08 -55.72 38.77
C GLU A 651 24.56 -55.84 38.69
N PRO A 652 24.01 -56.76 37.88
CA PRO A 652 22.57 -56.93 37.75
C PRO A 652 21.93 -57.43 39.04
N VAL A 653 20.87 -56.74 39.48
CA VAL A 653 20.00 -57.17 40.58
C VAL A 653 18.74 -57.87 40.06
N LYS A 654 18.19 -58.79 40.86
CA LYS A 654 16.95 -59.52 40.56
C LYS A 654 15.97 -59.35 41.72
N ALA A 655 14.69 -59.36 41.40
CA ALA A 655 13.61 -59.43 42.37
C ALA A 655 12.59 -60.50 41.99
N THR A 656 11.80 -60.96 42.95
CA THR A 656 10.65 -61.85 42.74
C THR A 656 9.44 -61.32 43.51
N ILE A 657 8.24 -61.59 42.98
CA ILE A 657 6.96 -61.28 43.64
C ILE A 657 6.12 -62.55 43.62
N THR A 658 5.54 -62.89 44.77
CA THR A 658 4.55 -63.94 44.92
C THR A 658 3.27 -63.35 45.52
N ALA A 659 2.18 -63.42 44.74
CA ALA A 659 0.86 -62.95 45.14
C ALA A 659 -0.21 -63.92 44.58
N PRO A 660 -1.47 -63.81 45.02
CA PRO A 660 -2.58 -64.53 44.40
C PRO A 660 -2.86 -64.04 42.97
N ASP A 661 -3.22 -64.95 42.06
CA ASP A 661 -3.59 -64.63 40.67
C ASP A 661 -4.95 -63.89 40.57
N THR A 662 -5.79 -63.96 41.62
CA THR A 662 -7.09 -63.31 41.67
C THR A 662 -7.36 -62.67 43.02
N ALA A 663 -8.12 -61.57 43.03
CA ALA A 663 -8.60 -60.89 44.22
C ALA A 663 -9.96 -60.21 43.97
N VAL A 664 -10.71 -59.94 45.02
CA VAL A 664 -11.96 -59.16 44.93
C VAL A 664 -11.64 -57.67 44.98
N ALA A 665 -12.36 -56.86 44.21
CA ALA A 665 -12.17 -55.41 44.17
C ALA A 665 -12.20 -54.78 45.58
N GLY A 666 -11.17 -53.98 45.92
CA GLY A 666 -11.00 -53.36 47.24
C GLY A 666 -10.36 -54.24 48.32
N GLN A 667 -10.18 -55.55 48.07
CA GLN A 667 -9.58 -56.49 49.02
C GLN A 667 -8.13 -56.13 49.35
N THR A 668 -7.69 -56.38 50.59
CA THR A 668 -6.26 -56.38 50.92
C THR A 668 -5.70 -57.80 50.81
N ILE A 669 -4.70 -57.98 49.96
CA ILE A 669 -4.00 -59.25 49.74
C ILE A 669 -2.63 -59.24 50.43
N SER A 670 -2.11 -60.42 50.75
CA SER A 670 -0.72 -60.58 51.18
C SER A 670 0.17 -60.80 49.97
N VAL A 671 1.25 -60.03 49.88
CA VAL A 671 2.26 -60.13 48.82
C VAL A 671 3.61 -60.41 49.47
N THR A 672 4.25 -61.51 49.09
CA THR A 672 5.64 -61.78 49.48
C THR A 672 6.58 -61.45 48.33
N TRP A 673 7.79 -61.02 48.67
CA TRP A 673 8.76 -60.57 47.69
C TRP A 673 10.18 -60.85 48.15
N GLU A 674 11.08 -60.97 47.18
CA GLU A 674 12.54 -60.97 47.41
C GLU A 674 13.15 -59.95 46.47
N GLY A 675 14.16 -59.20 46.89
CA GLY A 675 14.76 -58.14 46.09
C GLY A 675 15.82 -57.36 46.84
N PRO A 676 16.33 -56.27 46.25
CA PRO A 676 17.41 -55.49 46.84
C PRO A 676 17.03 -54.71 48.11
N ASP A 677 15.74 -54.36 48.28
CA ASP A 677 15.23 -53.55 49.41
C ASP A 677 15.97 -52.21 49.59
N TYR A 678 16.22 -51.50 48.48
CA TYR A 678 16.85 -50.20 48.58
C TYR A 678 15.90 -49.19 49.24
N GLU A 679 16.46 -48.07 49.71
CA GLU A 679 15.70 -47.10 50.49
C GLU A 679 14.45 -46.62 49.73
N SER A 680 13.29 -46.86 50.34
CA SER A 680 11.96 -46.51 49.82
C SER A 680 11.54 -47.26 48.55
N ASP A 681 12.17 -48.40 48.22
CA ASP A 681 11.63 -49.33 47.24
C ASP A 681 10.20 -49.74 47.63
N PHE A 682 9.38 -50.06 46.62
CA PHE A 682 7.96 -50.30 46.86
C PHE A 682 7.35 -51.29 45.88
N ILE A 683 6.30 -51.97 46.35
CA ILE A 683 5.45 -52.82 45.54
C ILE A 683 4.16 -52.08 45.24
N GLY A 684 3.91 -51.83 43.96
CA GLY A 684 2.71 -51.15 43.48
C GLY A 684 1.83 -52.06 42.64
N ILE A 685 0.51 -51.86 42.69
CA ILE A 685 -0.47 -52.49 41.79
C ILE A 685 -1.10 -51.44 40.89
N GLY A 686 -1.08 -51.65 39.57
CA GLY A 686 -1.67 -50.75 38.58
C GLY A 686 -2.29 -51.51 37.42
N GLU A 687 -3.07 -50.81 36.59
CA GLU A 687 -3.73 -51.43 35.44
C GLU A 687 -2.73 -52.10 34.49
N ALA A 688 -3.13 -53.22 33.88
CA ALA A 688 -2.29 -53.91 32.92
C ALA A 688 -1.94 -52.99 31.74
N GLY A 689 -0.64 -52.88 31.43
CA GLY A 689 -0.15 -52.00 30.37
C GLY A 689 0.04 -50.52 30.76
N ALA A 690 -0.27 -50.13 32.01
CA ALA A 690 -0.05 -48.77 32.47
C ALA A 690 1.45 -48.40 32.47
N THR A 691 1.74 -47.14 32.10
CA THR A 691 3.07 -46.54 31.98
C THR A 691 3.12 -45.17 32.70
N GLY A 692 4.32 -44.70 33.06
CA GLY A 692 4.51 -43.43 33.76
C GLY A 692 3.84 -43.38 35.15
N GLY A 693 3.30 -42.21 35.52
CA GLY A 693 2.69 -41.99 36.84
C GLY A 693 1.45 -42.82 37.15
N SER A 694 0.86 -43.50 36.15
CA SER A 694 -0.29 -44.39 36.33
C SER A 694 0.10 -45.86 36.54
N GLN A 695 1.40 -46.16 36.66
CA GLN A 695 1.91 -47.52 36.80
C GLN A 695 1.47 -48.24 38.08
N TRP A 696 0.96 -47.50 39.07
CA TRP A 696 0.36 -48.03 40.28
C TRP A 696 -0.76 -47.10 40.78
N VAL A 697 -1.81 -47.70 41.35
CA VAL A 697 -2.94 -47.03 42.01
C VAL A 697 -2.80 -47.13 43.53
N ASN A 698 -2.35 -48.30 44.02
CA ASN A 698 -2.00 -48.51 45.42
C ASN A 698 -0.57 -49.07 45.50
N TYR A 699 0.11 -48.81 46.61
CA TYR A 699 1.45 -49.33 46.87
C TYR A 699 1.69 -49.53 48.37
N THR A 700 2.73 -50.31 48.68
CA THR A 700 3.29 -50.54 50.01
C THR A 700 4.81 -50.59 49.89
N ARG A 701 5.54 -50.10 50.90
CA ARG A 701 7.00 -50.03 50.83
C ARG A 701 7.63 -51.34 51.24
N THR A 702 8.72 -51.71 50.60
CA THR A 702 9.43 -52.97 50.86
C THR A 702 10.01 -53.02 52.29
N ASN A 703 10.40 -51.87 52.84
CA ASN A 703 10.90 -51.75 54.20
C ASN A 703 9.85 -52.04 55.31
N GLU A 704 8.57 -52.26 54.96
CA GLU A 704 7.53 -52.69 55.89
C GLU A 704 7.61 -54.20 56.23
N GLY A 705 8.40 -54.98 55.47
CA GLY A 705 8.74 -56.38 55.76
C GLY A 705 8.69 -57.30 54.53
N GLU A 706 9.10 -58.56 54.71
CA GLU A 706 9.13 -59.59 53.64
C GLU A 706 7.72 -60.02 53.16
N THR A 707 6.69 -59.72 53.95
CA THR A 707 5.27 -59.95 53.60
C THR A 707 4.51 -58.64 53.77
N LEU A 708 3.99 -58.11 52.67
CA LEU A 708 3.32 -56.82 52.62
C LEU A 708 1.81 -56.99 52.46
N ALA A 709 1.05 -56.07 53.06
CA ALA A 709 -0.39 -55.95 52.87
C ALA A 709 -0.66 -54.95 51.72
N LEU A 710 -1.07 -55.46 50.55
CA LEU A 710 -1.35 -54.64 49.39
C LEU A 710 -2.86 -54.58 49.13
N ARG A 711 -3.45 -53.38 49.15
CA ARG A 711 -4.85 -53.17 48.80
C ARG A 711 -5.01 -53.22 47.28
N VAL A 712 -5.83 -54.13 46.75
CA VAL A 712 -6.15 -54.16 45.31
C VAL A 712 -7.15 -53.05 44.97
N PRO A 713 -7.13 -52.53 43.73
CA PRO A 713 -8.08 -51.49 43.30
C PRO A 713 -9.54 -51.89 43.46
N SER A 714 -10.41 -50.89 43.61
CA SER A 714 -11.85 -51.07 43.81
C SER A 714 -12.66 -51.23 42.52
N LEU A 715 -12.02 -51.17 41.36
CA LEU A 715 -12.63 -51.45 40.06
C LEU A 715 -12.18 -52.83 39.55
N PRO A 716 -13.08 -53.67 39.04
CA PRO A 716 -12.73 -54.96 38.45
C PRO A 716 -11.93 -54.76 37.15
N GLY A 717 -11.04 -55.70 36.84
CA GLY A 717 -10.19 -55.65 35.64
C GLY A 717 -8.89 -56.42 35.78
N ASP A 718 -8.04 -56.33 34.77
CA ASP A 718 -6.70 -56.92 34.77
C ASP A 718 -5.66 -55.91 35.25
N TYR A 719 -4.88 -56.31 36.26
CA TYR A 719 -3.88 -55.48 36.91
C TYR A 719 -2.53 -56.21 36.94
N VAL A 720 -1.47 -55.46 37.25
CA VAL A 720 -0.12 -55.99 37.43
C VAL A 720 0.48 -55.41 38.71
N ILE A 721 0.94 -56.30 39.58
CA ILE A 721 1.76 -55.97 40.75
C ILE A 721 3.21 -55.89 40.29
N LYS A 722 3.93 -54.81 40.63
CA LYS A 722 5.31 -54.54 40.18
C LYS A 722 6.18 -54.15 41.36
N TYR A 723 7.43 -54.60 41.34
CA TYR A 723 8.48 -54.16 42.25
C TYR A 723 9.20 -52.99 41.61
N PHE A 724 9.19 -51.82 42.27
CA PHE A 724 9.83 -50.61 41.78
C PHE A 724 11.05 -50.27 42.61
N VAL A 725 12.18 -50.03 41.92
CA VAL A 725 13.34 -49.37 42.53
C VAL A 725 13.04 -47.88 42.64
N ASN A 726 13.22 -47.33 43.83
CA ASN A 726 12.79 -45.97 44.13
C ASN A 726 13.57 -44.91 43.35
N GLN A 727 14.85 -45.15 43.07
CA GLN A 727 15.78 -44.20 42.46
C GLN A 727 15.30 -43.67 41.10
N ASP A 728 14.82 -44.56 40.23
CA ASP A 728 14.46 -44.23 38.85
C ASP A 728 13.10 -44.81 38.40
N ARG A 729 12.37 -45.48 39.30
CA ARG A 729 11.11 -46.20 39.03
C ARG A 729 11.28 -47.39 38.07
N SER A 730 12.48 -47.94 37.95
CA SER A 730 12.70 -49.18 37.20
C SER A 730 11.97 -50.36 37.84
N VAL A 731 11.51 -51.28 37.00
CA VAL A 731 10.74 -52.46 37.43
C VAL A 731 11.65 -53.69 37.42
N LEU A 732 11.84 -54.33 38.59
CA LEU A 732 12.67 -55.53 38.71
C LEU A 732 11.88 -56.84 38.62
N ALA A 733 10.61 -56.82 39.01
CA ALA A 733 9.72 -57.97 38.99
C ALA A 733 8.28 -57.53 38.75
N GLN A 734 7.47 -58.43 38.20
CA GLN A 734 6.04 -58.20 38.01
C GLN A 734 5.23 -59.50 38.15
N HIS A 735 3.99 -59.38 38.60
CA HIS A 735 3.04 -60.47 38.77
C HIS A 735 1.63 -60.02 38.31
N PRO A 736 1.01 -60.69 37.31
CA PRO A 736 -0.33 -60.35 36.85
C PRO A 736 -1.39 -60.78 37.88
N ILE A 737 -2.48 -60.02 37.99
CA ILE A 737 -3.60 -60.33 38.89
C ILE A 737 -4.92 -59.87 38.25
N THR A 738 -5.95 -60.72 38.30
CA THR A 738 -7.30 -60.36 37.86
C THR A 738 -8.17 -59.99 39.07
N VAL A 739 -8.70 -58.77 39.06
CA VAL A 739 -9.58 -58.25 40.10
C VAL A 739 -11.04 -58.48 39.70
N SER A 740 -11.76 -59.29 40.47
CA SER A 740 -13.18 -59.56 40.25
C SER A 740 -14.07 -58.51 40.93
N GLU A 741 -15.30 -58.36 40.46
CA GLU A 741 -16.28 -57.45 41.05
C GLU A 741 -16.59 -57.82 42.51
N ALA A 742 -16.66 -56.81 43.38
CA ALA A 742 -17.13 -56.97 44.74
C ALA A 742 -18.66 -56.95 44.76
N THR A 743 -19.27 -57.91 45.45
CA THR A 743 -20.74 -57.99 45.55
C THR A 743 -21.20 -57.60 46.95
N GLY A 744 -22.36 -56.96 47.02
CA GLY A 744 -23.03 -56.62 48.27
C GLY A 744 -24.54 -56.82 48.18
N ARG A 745 -25.20 -56.77 49.32
CA ARG A 745 -26.65 -56.82 49.45
C ARG A 745 -27.10 -55.86 50.53
N LEU A 746 -28.16 -55.11 50.27
CA LEU A 746 -28.80 -54.22 51.23
C LEU A 746 -30.23 -54.66 51.52
N ILE A 747 -30.66 -54.44 52.76
CA ILE A 747 -32.02 -54.67 53.24
C ILE A 747 -32.45 -53.41 53.99
N ALA A 748 -33.31 -52.61 53.36
CA ALA A 748 -33.92 -51.40 53.92
C ALA A 748 -35.43 -51.39 53.58
N PRO A 749 -36.28 -50.71 54.37
CA PRO A 749 -37.67 -50.47 54.00
C PRO A 749 -37.75 -49.60 52.74
N ALA A 750 -38.82 -49.78 51.96
CA ALA A 750 -39.04 -49.00 50.74
C ALA A 750 -39.48 -47.54 51.02
N THR A 751 -40.01 -47.26 52.21
CA THR A 751 -40.43 -45.92 52.64
C THR A 751 -40.00 -45.63 54.08
N ALA A 752 -39.68 -44.38 54.39
CA ALA A 752 -39.38 -43.91 55.74
C ALA A 752 -39.70 -42.41 55.90
N PRO A 753 -40.06 -41.91 57.09
CA PRO A 753 -40.29 -40.47 57.27
C PRO A 753 -38.98 -39.65 57.14
N ALA A 754 -39.05 -38.49 56.49
CA ALA A 754 -37.90 -37.59 56.38
C ALA A 754 -37.36 -37.17 57.76
N GLY A 755 -36.04 -37.03 57.88
CA GLY A 755 -35.38 -36.64 59.12
C GLY A 755 -35.54 -37.65 60.26
N THR A 756 -35.66 -38.95 59.97
CA THR A 756 -35.66 -40.02 60.98
C THR A 756 -34.46 -40.96 60.84
N ASP A 757 -34.30 -41.92 61.74
CA ASP A 757 -33.19 -42.88 61.69
C ASP A 757 -33.63 -44.14 60.94
N LEU A 758 -32.91 -44.49 59.87
CA LEU A 758 -33.15 -45.68 59.05
C LEU A 758 -32.24 -46.82 59.49
N ILE A 759 -32.82 -47.97 59.81
CA ILE A 759 -32.08 -49.20 60.07
C ILE A 759 -31.86 -49.93 58.75
N VAL A 760 -30.60 -50.14 58.37
CA VAL A 760 -30.20 -50.82 57.14
C VAL A 760 -29.40 -52.07 57.48
N GLY A 761 -29.95 -53.23 57.12
CA GLY A 761 -29.20 -54.48 57.12
C GLY A 761 -28.35 -54.59 55.86
N TRP A 762 -27.13 -55.13 55.97
CA TRP A 762 -26.23 -55.24 54.84
C TRP A 762 -25.45 -56.56 54.86
N ASP A 763 -24.96 -56.99 53.71
CA ASP A 763 -24.06 -58.13 53.53
C ASP A 763 -23.07 -57.78 52.42
N GLY A 764 -21.78 -58.01 52.62
CA GLY A 764 -20.75 -57.48 51.74
C GLY A 764 -19.35 -57.53 52.37
N PRO A 765 -18.34 -56.93 51.70
CA PRO A 765 -16.94 -57.09 52.07
C PRO A 765 -16.53 -56.47 53.42
N ASP A 766 -17.18 -55.40 53.86
CA ASP A 766 -16.86 -54.63 55.08
C ASP A 766 -15.38 -54.22 55.16
N TYR A 767 -14.83 -53.72 54.05
CA TYR A 767 -13.47 -53.23 54.07
C TYR A 767 -13.37 -51.97 54.93
N GLU A 768 -12.17 -51.73 55.47
CA GLU A 768 -11.94 -50.57 56.31
C GLU A 768 -12.32 -49.28 55.57
N GLY A 769 -13.29 -48.55 56.13
CA GLY A 769 -13.81 -47.29 55.60
C GLY A 769 -15.15 -47.41 54.89
N ASP A 770 -15.57 -48.62 54.50
CA ASP A 770 -16.81 -48.87 53.77
C ASP A 770 -18.03 -48.26 54.48
N PHE A 771 -18.99 -47.81 53.68
CA PHE A 771 -20.12 -47.06 54.22
C PHE A 771 -21.40 -47.25 53.40
N ILE A 772 -22.53 -47.06 54.10
CA ILE A 772 -23.85 -47.02 53.49
C ILE A 772 -24.27 -45.56 53.40
N GLY A 773 -24.46 -45.09 52.18
CA GLY A 773 -24.91 -43.73 51.88
C GLY A 773 -26.39 -43.70 51.49
N VAL A 774 -27.07 -42.60 51.82
CA VAL A 774 -28.42 -42.26 51.38
C VAL A 774 -28.35 -40.97 50.58
N GLY A 775 -28.72 -41.01 49.30
CA GLY A 775 -28.67 -39.86 48.38
C GLY A 775 -29.87 -39.82 47.44
N LYS A 776 -30.12 -38.68 46.78
CA LYS A 776 -31.25 -38.55 45.83
C LYS A 776 -31.04 -39.48 44.63
N VAL A 777 -32.13 -40.05 44.10
CA VAL A 777 -32.07 -40.93 42.92
C VAL A 777 -31.35 -40.24 41.75
N GLY A 778 -30.36 -40.91 41.17
CA GLY A 778 -29.62 -40.41 40.01
C GLY A 778 -28.60 -39.30 40.32
N ALA A 779 -28.29 -39.03 41.61
CA ALA A 779 -27.24 -38.12 41.97
C ALA A 779 -25.84 -38.67 41.60
N GLU A 780 -24.94 -37.83 41.12
CA GLU A 780 -23.58 -38.20 40.73
C GLU A 780 -22.50 -37.52 41.60
N GLY A 781 -21.27 -38.04 41.54
CA GLY A 781 -20.10 -37.45 42.21
C GLY A 781 -20.25 -37.35 43.73
N GLY A 782 -20.03 -36.14 44.27
CA GLY A 782 -20.16 -35.84 45.70
C GLY A 782 -21.59 -35.74 46.21
N GLY A 783 -22.60 -35.76 45.32
CA GLY A 783 -24.02 -35.78 45.67
C GLY A 783 -24.61 -37.18 45.80
N ARG A 784 -23.82 -38.24 45.55
CA ARG A 784 -24.25 -39.64 45.63
C ARG A 784 -24.78 -40.07 47.00
N TRP A 785 -24.47 -39.31 48.05
CA TRP A 785 -25.06 -39.47 49.37
C TRP A 785 -25.10 -38.12 50.09
N GLU A 786 -26.19 -37.84 50.79
CA GLU A 786 -26.37 -36.68 51.67
C GLU A 786 -26.11 -37.04 53.14
N ARG A 787 -26.39 -38.31 53.48
CA ARG A 787 -26.19 -38.90 54.79
C ARG A 787 -25.52 -40.25 54.61
N TYR A 788 -24.63 -40.63 55.51
CA TYR A 788 -23.99 -41.93 55.45
C TYR A 788 -23.63 -42.40 56.85
N GLU A 789 -23.42 -43.71 56.98
CA GLU A 789 -22.86 -44.31 58.18
C GLU A 789 -21.90 -45.42 57.79
N ARG A 790 -20.82 -45.60 58.55
CA ARG A 790 -19.82 -46.63 58.26
C ARG A 790 -20.33 -48.02 58.60
N THR A 791 -20.02 -49.01 57.77
CA THR A 791 -20.45 -50.40 57.96
C THR A 791 -19.88 -51.01 59.25
N ASN A 792 -18.68 -50.58 59.65
CA ASN A 792 -18.03 -51.02 60.89
C ASN A 792 -18.75 -50.58 62.20
N THR A 793 -19.80 -49.76 62.12
CA THR A 793 -20.60 -49.35 63.29
C THR A 793 -21.60 -50.42 63.74
N GLY A 794 -21.91 -51.39 62.88
CA GLY A 794 -22.78 -52.51 63.20
C GLY A 794 -23.57 -53.02 62.00
N ASN A 795 -24.16 -54.20 62.15
CA ASN A 795 -25.08 -54.78 61.18
C ASN A 795 -26.32 -55.34 61.91
N PRO A 796 -27.49 -54.66 61.81
CA PRO A 796 -27.78 -53.53 60.93
C PRO A 796 -27.13 -52.22 61.41
N VAL A 797 -26.87 -51.32 60.45
CA VAL A 797 -26.39 -49.95 60.70
C VAL A 797 -27.58 -48.98 60.78
N THR A 798 -27.42 -47.89 61.52
CA THR A 798 -28.45 -46.83 61.64
C THR A 798 -27.98 -45.56 60.94
N VAL A 799 -28.67 -45.14 59.88
CA VAL A 799 -28.34 -43.95 59.10
C VAL A 799 -29.39 -42.86 59.33
N ARG A 800 -28.99 -41.66 59.73
CA ARG A 800 -29.89 -40.51 59.85
C ARG A 800 -30.33 -40.06 58.46
N LEU A 801 -31.63 -39.99 58.20
CA LEU A 801 -32.17 -39.59 56.90
C LEU A 801 -32.15 -38.07 56.67
N PRO A 802 -32.07 -37.62 55.40
CA PRO A 802 -32.28 -36.23 55.01
C PRO A 802 -33.64 -35.68 55.47
N ASP A 803 -33.70 -34.37 55.73
CA ASP A 803 -34.91 -33.70 56.22
C ASP A 803 -35.93 -33.37 55.09
N GLU A 804 -35.51 -33.47 53.82
CA GLU A 804 -36.35 -33.20 52.65
C GLU A 804 -37.04 -34.50 52.15
N PRO A 805 -38.39 -34.53 52.03
CA PRO A 805 -39.11 -35.62 51.37
C PRO A 805 -38.72 -35.77 49.89
N GLY A 806 -38.84 -36.97 49.34
CA GLY A 806 -38.53 -37.25 47.93
C GLY A 806 -38.04 -38.69 47.67
N ASP A 807 -37.59 -38.96 46.44
CA ASP A 807 -37.03 -40.25 46.07
C ASP A 807 -35.51 -40.29 46.28
N TYR A 808 -35.06 -41.24 47.09
CA TYR A 808 -33.67 -41.48 47.47
C TYR A 808 -33.26 -42.92 47.14
N GLU A 809 -31.97 -43.18 47.20
CA GLU A 809 -31.33 -44.48 47.08
C GLU A 809 -30.45 -44.72 48.30
N VAL A 810 -30.48 -45.94 48.82
CA VAL A 810 -29.55 -46.43 49.83
C VAL A 810 -28.51 -47.28 49.12
N THR A 811 -27.24 -46.90 49.20
CA THR A 811 -26.14 -47.53 48.45
C THR A 811 -24.99 -47.91 49.36
N TYR A 812 -24.47 -49.13 49.20
CA TYR A 812 -23.24 -49.60 49.81
C TYR A 812 -22.08 -49.15 48.91
N PHE A 813 -21.16 -48.36 49.45
CA PHE A 813 -19.92 -47.98 48.80
C PHE A 813 -18.69 -48.66 49.41
N ILE A 814 -17.81 -49.17 48.55
CA ILE A 814 -16.40 -49.38 48.90
C ILE A 814 -15.75 -48.01 49.01
N ASP A 815 -15.10 -47.72 50.14
CA ASP A 815 -14.56 -46.38 50.42
C ASP A 815 -13.50 -45.95 49.39
N GLN A 816 -12.64 -46.89 49.01
CA GLN A 816 -11.66 -46.68 47.95
C GLN A 816 -12.35 -46.36 46.63
N GLY A 817 -12.15 -45.15 46.12
CA GLY A 817 -12.78 -44.69 44.88
C GLY A 817 -14.29 -44.48 44.97
N ARG A 818 -14.90 -44.69 46.16
CA ARG A 818 -16.34 -44.53 46.41
C ARG A 818 -17.17 -45.34 45.39
N VAL A 819 -16.85 -46.62 45.25
CA VAL A 819 -17.42 -47.52 44.23
C VAL A 819 -18.70 -48.17 44.79
N PRO A 820 -19.87 -48.00 44.14
CA PRO A 820 -21.11 -48.62 44.60
C PRO A 820 -21.13 -50.12 44.30
N ILE A 821 -21.50 -50.95 45.27
CA ILE A 821 -21.58 -52.42 45.11
C ILE A 821 -22.99 -53.01 45.35
N ALA A 822 -23.90 -52.23 45.93
CA ALA A 822 -25.32 -52.58 46.08
C ALA A 822 -26.16 -51.32 46.27
N THR A 823 -27.32 -51.22 45.62
CA THR A 823 -28.25 -50.09 45.75
C THR A 823 -29.69 -50.58 45.90
N VAL A 824 -30.46 -49.96 46.79
CA VAL A 824 -31.91 -50.18 46.94
C VAL A 824 -32.66 -48.84 46.98
N PRO A 825 -33.85 -48.73 46.38
CA PRO A 825 -34.64 -47.50 46.38
C PRO A 825 -35.29 -47.23 47.76
N LEU A 826 -35.48 -45.95 48.09
CA LEU A 826 -36.11 -45.46 49.32
C LEU A 826 -36.89 -44.16 49.04
N THR A 827 -38.19 -44.13 49.32
CA THR A 827 -38.98 -42.89 49.28
C THR A 827 -39.13 -42.29 50.68
N LEU A 828 -38.77 -41.01 50.82
CA LEU A 828 -38.95 -40.25 52.06
C LEU A 828 -40.26 -39.48 52.04
N GLU A 829 -41.12 -39.76 53.03
CA GLU A 829 -42.43 -39.12 53.22
C GLU A 829 -42.38 -37.91 54.18
#